data_AF-A0A8S0VUA8-F1
#
_entry.id   AF-A0A8S0VUA8-F1
#
_cell.length_a   1.000
_cell.length_b   1.000
_cell.length_c   1.000
_cell.angle_alpha   90.00
_cell.angle_beta   90.00
_cell.angle_gamma   90.00
#
_symmetry.space_group_name_H-M   'P 1'
#
loop_
_entity.id
_entity.type
_entity.pdbx_description
1 polymer ?
#
loop_
_entity_poly.entity_id
_entity_poly.type
_entity_poly.pdbx_seq_one_letter_code
_entity_poly.pdbx_strand_id
1 'polypeptide(L)'
;MPTLYSTLNILALLFAIFGTTWELVVKPRLVPLGYGRVLAPVNNQNCKHVPELAACEKIVLHQPSGVIYLACSTPSSRVHWTPAVSRLNATGASINDYVATYDPKTLRITRLQVEKFTSPRGLSLHGMDIVPSSSDPSELFVYLVNHRPPSGDLEAKEVGADSVIEIFKTKLGGTALTHVKTVEDPIVITPNDVIGSRDGKSFYFTNDHGEKVGLVRELDTLGRASTSVGYCHIEHGCHYAIQHMHANNGIARGPNGMVYVANCVRGGLYVLEPQHEDVLVLKDYVATDRSLDNLSVDSKGNVWAADTLHMISKHFSDPSIPTPSSALRFTINRGNNNTTNGKNYLVEKLFEDDGGVASGITSVVYDAERDTLYLNGGFYQLHFKPLLRTWGTSPVRVIQPLNNKKCKAVPELKACEKIVLHQATGVIYLACSTQQSRKHWTPSYNLLNATGASTTDYVATYDPSNSHITRLTTPNFNNGRGLSLHGMDVVTSSAHPEELFVYLVNHRLPLGDKPASKAGADSVVEVFKTTEGGRALTHLKTVEDLIIITPNDIVGADDGKSFFFTNNNGIRVGFARYLGVVGHKAASVGYCHIEEGCKFALEKTHSSNGIATAPNGTLYVGDSTYGGVTVLERQTDNTLVVTDSIATVDNLALDADGQLWAAAAPQTLTACRHLEDPESKQSPSAALRISINTGPNAFYGEKYKVQKMFEDGGDLMSGITSAVYDSERKRLFMHGIASPQLVWRRERP
;
A
#
# COMPACT_ATOMS: atom_id res chain seq x y z
N MET A 1 -13.80 -38.76 49.84
CA MET A 1 -13.00 -38.21 48.73
C MET A 1 -13.63 -38.70 47.43
N PRO A 2 -14.11 -37.83 46.52
CA PRO A 2 -14.48 -38.25 45.18
C PRO A 2 -13.22 -38.82 44.52
N THR A 3 -13.30 -40.03 43.99
CA THR A 3 -12.17 -40.70 43.35
C THR A 3 -11.73 -39.88 42.14
N LEU A 4 -10.41 -39.83 41.88
CA LEU A 4 -9.79 -39.09 40.78
C LEU A 4 -10.52 -39.32 39.42
N TYR A 5 -11.07 -40.52 39.24
CA TYR A 5 -11.89 -40.93 38.09
C TYR A 5 -13.20 -40.13 37.91
N SER A 6 -13.88 -39.76 38.99
CA SER A 6 -15.10 -38.95 38.91
C SER A 6 -14.80 -37.53 38.41
N THR A 7 -13.70 -36.94 38.88
CA THR A 7 -13.24 -35.62 38.44
C THR A 7 -12.81 -35.63 36.96
N LEU A 8 -12.08 -36.65 36.53
CA LEU A 8 -11.67 -36.82 35.13
C LEU A 8 -12.86 -36.97 34.17
N ASN A 9 -13.90 -37.73 34.54
CA ASN A 9 -15.11 -37.89 33.72
C ASN A 9 -15.93 -36.60 33.61
N ILE A 10 -16.04 -35.84 34.72
CA ILE A 10 -16.71 -34.54 34.70
C ILE A 10 -15.94 -33.56 33.81
N LEU A 11 -14.61 -33.52 33.92
CA LEU A 11 -13.79 -32.68 33.04
C LEU A 11 -13.94 -33.08 31.58
N ALA A 12 -13.90 -34.37 31.25
CA ALA A 12 -14.09 -34.86 29.89
C ALA A 12 -15.48 -34.47 29.32
N LEU A 13 -16.54 -34.59 30.12
CA LEU A 13 -17.88 -34.16 29.74
C LEU A 13 -17.96 -32.65 29.52
N LEU A 14 -17.34 -31.84 30.40
CA LEU A 14 -17.28 -30.39 30.24
C LEU A 14 -16.48 -29.98 28.99
N PHE A 15 -15.36 -30.65 28.71
CA PHE A 15 -14.59 -30.45 27.48
C PHE A 15 -15.40 -30.84 26.24
N ALA A 16 -16.17 -31.94 26.28
CA ALA A 16 -17.05 -32.34 25.20
C ALA A 16 -18.17 -31.31 24.97
N ILE A 17 -18.86 -30.88 26.02
CA ILE A 17 -19.91 -29.85 25.93
C ILE A 17 -19.33 -28.53 25.41
N PHE A 18 -18.17 -28.11 25.92
CA PHE A 18 -17.50 -26.90 25.45
C PHE A 18 -17.07 -27.01 24.00
N GLY A 19 -16.47 -28.14 23.60
CA GLY A 19 -16.06 -28.41 22.22
C GLY A 19 -17.25 -28.44 21.26
N THR A 20 -18.35 -29.09 21.63
CA THR A 20 -19.59 -29.12 20.84
C THR A 20 -20.22 -27.74 20.73
N THR A 21 -20.28 -26.98 21.84
CA THR A 21 -20.81 -25.60 21.83
C THR A 21 -19.93 -24.68 20.98
N TRP A 22 -18.61 -24.81 21.08
CA TRP A 22 -17.65 -24.07 20.27
C TRP A 22 -17.86 -24.35 18.78
N GLU A 23 -17.86 -25.61 18.37
CA GLU A 23 -17.95 -26.00 16.96
C GLU A 23 -19.34 -25.78 16.33
N LEU A 24 -20.43 -26.02 17.06
CA LEU A 24 -21.79 -25.95 16.49
C LEU A 24 -22.51 -24.61 16.73
N VAL A 25 -22.10 -23.83 17.73
CA VAL A 25 -22.82 -22.62 18.14
C VAL A 25 -21.95 -21.37 17.95
N VAL A 26 -20.74 -21.37 18.51
CA VAL A 26 -19.90 -20.15 18.56
C VAL A 26 -19.18 -19.93 17.23
N LYS A 27 -18.40 -20.91 16.77
CA LYS A 27 -17.57 -20.80 15.56
C LYS A 27 -18.39 -20.47 14.30
N PRO A 28 -19.56 -21.08 14.03
CA PRO A 28 -20.36 -20.72 12.84
C PRO A 28 -20.88 -19.28 12.85
N ARG A 29 -20.98 -18.64 14.03
CA ARG A 29 -21.34 -17.21 14.14
C ARG A 29 -20.14 -16.29 13.99
N LEU A 30 -18.95 -16.75 14.38
CA LEU A 30 -17.71 -15.98 14.31
C LEU A 30 -17.05 -16.02 12.92
N VAL A 31 -17.20 -17.12 12.18
CA VAL A 31 -16.59 -17.29 10.85
C VAL A 31 -17.06 -16.26 9.82
N PRO A 32 -18.37 -16.00 9.65
CA PRO A 32 -18.84 -14.93 8.75
C PRO A 32 -18.23 -13.57 9.09
N LEU A 33 -18.01 -13.29 10.37
CA LEU A 33 -17.36 -12.08 10.90
C LEU A 33 -15.84 -12.03 10.69
N GLY A 34 -15.24 -13.03 10.04
CA GLY A 34 -13.80 -13.05 9.74
C GLY A 34 -12.92 -13.75 10.77
N TYR A 35 -13.45 -14.19 11.92
CA TYR A 35 -12.63 -14.80 12.96
C TYR A 35 -12.18 -16.22 12.55
N GLY A 36 -10.86 -16.43 12.55
CA GLY A 36 -10.26 -17.72 12.17
C GLY A 36 -10.26 -18.01 10.67
N ARG A 37 -10.72 -17.06 9.81
CA ARG A 37 -10.61 -17.19 8.36
C ARG A 37 -9.15 -17.00 7.93
N VAL A 38 -8.68 -17.90 7.06
CA VAL A 38 -7.40 -17.76 6.39
C VAL A 38 -7.63 -16.98 5.10
N LEU A 39 -6.90 -15.88 4.93
CA LEU A 39 -6.91 -15.11 3.70
C LEU A 39 -6.08 -15.85 2.64
N ALA A 40 -6.69 -16.07 1.48
CA ALA A 40 -6.08 -16.68 0.32
C ALA A 40 -6.28 -15.72 -0.86
N PRO A 41 -5.32 -14.81 -1.12
CA PRO A 41 -5.45 -13.80 -2.16
C PRO A 41 -5.78 -14.40 -3.53
N VAL A 42 -6.73 -13.79 -4.24
CA VAL A 42 -7.19 -14.21 -5.57
C VAL A 42 -7.37 -12.98 -6.44
N ASN A 43 -6.83 -13.01 -7.66
CA ASN A 43 -7.01 -11.99 -8.70
C ASN A 43 -6.74 -10.53 -8.25
N ASN A 44 -5.82 -10.31 -7.31
CA ASN A 44 -5.48 -8.98 -6.78
C ASN A 44 -4.20 -8.39 -7.36
N GLN A 45 -3.57 -9.02 -8.36
CA GLN A 45 -2.24 -8.61 -8.84
C GLN A 45 -2.27 -7.51 -9.92
N ASN A 46 -3.37 -7.40 -10.66
CA ASN A 46 -3.50 -6.53 -11.85
C ASN A 46 -4.56 -5.43 -11.66
N CYS A 47 -4.73 -4.93 -10.44
CA CYS A 47 -5.70 -3.87 -10.15
C CYS A 47 -5.12 -2.49 -10.45
N LYS A 48 -5.93 -1.62 -11.05
CA LYS A 48 -5.62 -0.20 -11.27
C LYS A 48 -6.40 0.65 -10.28
N HIS A 49 -5.71 1.54 -9.57
CA HIS A 49 -6.34 2.47 -8.64
C HIS A 49 -6.86 3.72 -9.36
N VAL A 50 -8.00 4.23 -8.90
CA VAL A 50 -8.60 5.51 -9.32
C VAL A 50 -8.80 6.37 -8.07
N PRO A 51 -7.73 7.01 -7.56
CA PRO A 51 -7.75 7.67 -6.25
C PRO A 51 -8.72 8.85 -6.16
N GLU A 52 -9.12 9.43 -7.29
CA GLU A 52 -10.07 10.53 -7.37
C GLU A 52 -11.50 10.09 -6.97
N LEU A 53 -11.80 8.79 -7.01
CA LEU A 53 -13.09 8.20 -6.67
C LEU A 53 -13.04 7.51 -5.29
N ALA A 54 -12.75 8.32 -4.28
CA ALA A 54 -12.64 7.89 -2.89
C ALA A 54 -13.99 7.90 -2.16
N ALA A 55 -14.12 7.01 -1.16
CA ALA A 55 -15.26 6.96 -0.24
C ALA A 55 -16.64 6.81 -0.92
N CYS A 56 -16.66 6.07 -2.03
CA CYS A 56 -17.88 5.74 -2.75
C CYS A 56 -18.42 4.41 -2.21
N GLU A 57 -19.54 4.49 -1.50
CA GLU A 57 -20.07 3.33 -0.79
C GLU A 57 -20.78 2.38 -1.77
N LYS A 58 -21.51 2.92 -2.75
CA LYS A 58 -22.18 2.17 -3.81
C LYS A 58 -21.66 2.55 -5.19
N ILE A 59 -21.49 1.54 -6.06
CA ILE A 59 -21.26 1.71 -7.49
C ILE A 59 -22.31 0.94 -8.31
N VAL A 60 -22.68 1.50 -9.46
CA VAL A 60 -23.65 0.90 -10.39
C VAL A 60 -23.10 0.98 -11.81
N LEU A 61 -23.10 -0.15 -12.52
CA LEU A 61 -22.65 -0.22 -13.91
C LEU A 61 -23.84 -0.07 -14.85
N HIS A 62 -23.81 0.95 -15.70
CA HIS A 62 -24.73 1.03 -16.84
C HIS A 62 -24.23 0.11 -17.96
N GLN A 63 -24.63 -1.17 -17.87
CA GLN A 63 -24.17 -2.30 -18.67
C GLN A 63 -24.02 -1.98 -20.18
N PRO A 64 -25.03 -1.38 -20.88
CA PRO A 64 -24.90 -1.13 -22.32
C PRO A 64 -23.76 -0.18 -22.69
N SER A 65 -23.46 0.80 -21.83
CA SER A 65 -22.44 1.82 -22.13
C SER A 65 -21.04 1.46 -21.61
N GLY A 66 -20.98 0.70 -20.52
CA GLY A 66 -19.77 0.50 -19.72
C GLY A 66 -19.47 1.62 -18.72
N VAL A 67 -20.28 2.68 -18.65
CA VAL A 67 -20.11 3.79 -17.69
C VAL A 67 -20.55 3.36 -16.29
N ILE A 68 -19.74 3.70 -15.30
CA ILE A 68 -19.99 3.42 -13.89
C ILE A 68 -20.46 4.69 -13.19
N TYR A 69 -21.49 4.59 -12.37
CA TYR A 69 -21.98 5.64 -11.50
C TYR A 69 -21.59 5.30 -10.06
N LEU A 70 -21.17 6.30 -9.29
CA LEU A 70 -20.64 6.12 -7.94
C LEU A 70 -21.26 7.13 -6.98
N ALA A 71 -21.80 6.66 -5.85
CA ALA A 71 -22.31 7.51 -4.77
C ALA A 71 -21.19 7.78 -3.75
N CYS A 72 -20.57 8.96 -3.83
CA CYS A 72 -19.31 9.28 -3.17
C CYS A 72 -19.46 10.32 -2.05
N SER A 73 -18.60 10.19 -1.04
CA SER A 73 -18.45 11.13 0.07
C SER A 73 -16.98 11.51 0.25
N THR A 74 -16.62 12.03 1.42
CA THR A 74 -15.23 12.20 1.86
C THR A 74 -14.89 11.18 2.94
N PRO A 75 -13.66 10.63 2.96
CA PRO A 75 -13.23 9.72 4.02
C PRO A 75 -13.37 10.33 5.44
N SER A 76 -13.12 11.63 5.57
CA SER A 76 -13.23 12.37 6.83
C SER A 76 -14.68 12.53 7.31
N SER A 77 -15.65 12.68 6.41
CA SER A 77 -17.06 12.71 6.80
C SER A 77 -17.51 11.36 7.34
N ARG A 78 -17.13 10.28 6.64
CA ARG A 78 -17.61 8.94 6.94
C ARG A 78 -17.23 8.44 8.35
N VAL A 79 -16.09 8.88 8.90
CA VAL A 79 -15.68 8.55 10.28
C VAL A 79 -16.54 9.24 11.35
N HIS A 80 -17.27 10.30 10.97
CA HIS A 80 -18.19 11.04 11.84
C HIS A 80 -19.65 10.68 11.59
N TRP A 81 -20.01 10.46 10.34
CA TRP A 81 -21.39 10.28 9.88
C TRP A 81 -21.52 9.09 8.93
N THR A 82 -21.96 7.97 9.50
CA THR A 82 -22.35 6.74 8.81
C THR A 82 -23.41 6.05 9.69
N PRO A 83 -24.70 6.42 9.57
CA PRO A 83 -25.73 5.96 10.50
C PRO A 83 -25.90 4.45 10.57
N ALA A 84 -25.57 3.70 9.50
CA ALA A 84 -25.60 2.24 9.47
C ALA A 84 -24.73 1.57 10.55
N VAL A 85 -23.65 2.23 10.98
CA VAL A 85 -22.72 1.76 12.03
C VAL A 85 -22.73 2.67 13.26
N SER A 86 -23.89 3.29 13.55
CA SER A 86 -24.11 4.15 14.73
C SER A 86 -23.17 5.37 14.82
N ARG A 87 -22.62 5.84 13.69
CA ARG A 87 -21.82 7.07 13.60
C ARG A 87 -22.73 8.26 13.34
N LEU A 88 -23.06 8.97 14.41
CA LEU A 88 -24.13 9.99 14.44
C LEU A 88 -23.60 11.38 14.86
N ASN A 89 -22.35 11.74 14.50
CA ASN A 89 -21.85 13.10 14.72
C ASN A 89 -22.32 14.04 13.59
N ALA A 90 -23.46 14.69 13.79
CA ALA A 90 -24.09 15.57 12.79
C ALA A 90 -23.17 16.73 12.33
N THR A 91 -22.34 17.27 13.23
CA THR A 91 -21.40 18.36 12.91
C THR A 91 -20.29 17.95 11.94
N GLY A 92 -19.95 16.65 11.91
CA GLY A 92 -18.97 16.09 11.00
C GLY A 92 -19.58 15.47 9.73
N ALA A 93 -20.92 15.55 9.57
CA ALA A 93 -21.60 15.04 8.40
C ALA A 93 -21.34 15.91 7.16
N SER A 94 -21.01 15.27 6.05
CA SER A 94 -21.00 15.92 4.74
C SER A 94 -22.42 16.18 4.27
N ILE A 95 -22.66 17.39 3.79
CA ILE A 95 -23.88 17.78 3.07
C ILE A 95 -23.64 17.94 1.56
N ASN A 96 -22.41 17.66 1.12
CA ASN A 96 -21.92 17.88 -0.25
C ASN A 96 -21.46 16.57 -0.89
N ASP A 97 -22.00 15.43 -0.43
CA ASP A 97 -21.81 14.16 -1.12
C ASP A 97 -22.35 14.26 -2.55
N TYR A 98 -21.82 13.43 -3.44
CA TYR A 98 -22.02 13.59 -4.86
C TYR A 98 -22.08 12.26 -5.59
N VAL A 99 -22.76 12.29 -6.73
CA VAL A 99 -22.65 11.20 -7.70
C VAL A 99 -21.58 11.55 -8.71
N ALA A 100 -20.68 10.61 -8.97
CA ALA A 100 -19.72 10.70 -10.07
C ALA A 100 -20.01 9.65 -11.14
N THR A 101 -19.62 9.94 -12.36
CA THR A 101 -19.47 8.93 -13.42
C THR A 101 -18.00 8.67 -13.70
N TYR A 102 -17.70 7.42 -14.05
CA TYR A 102 -16.41 6.98 -14.55
C TYR A 102 -16.64 6.23 -15.86
N ASP A 103 -16.01 6.72 -16.94
CA ASP A 103 -15.98 6.02 -18.22
C ASP A 103 -14.64 5.29 -18.36
N PRO A 104 -14.61 3.95 -18.25
CA PRO A 104 -13.39 3.18 -18.34
C PRO A 104 -12.70 3.26 -19.70
N LYS A 105 -13.42 3.61 -20.78
CA LYS A 105 -12.86 3.72 -22.13
C LYS A 105 -12.02 4.99 -22.27
N THR A 106 -12.49 6.10 -21.69
CA THR A 106 -11.84 7.41 -21.79
C THR A 106 -11.06 7.79 -20.53
N LEU A 107 -11.18 6.99 -19.46
CA LEU A 107 -10.70 7.28 -18.11
C LEU A 107 -11.29 8.58 -17.52
N ARG A 108 -12.36 9.10 -18.11
CA ARG A 108 -12.97 10.36 -17.70
C ARG A 108 -13.80 10.16 -16.45
N ILE A 109 -13.57 11.04 -15.48
CA ILE A 109 -14.38 11.18 -14.28
C ILE A 109 -15.22 12.45 -14.40
N THR A 110 -16.52 12.36 -14.11
CA THR A 110 -17.40 13.53 -14.08
C THR A 110 -18.20 13.55 -12.80
N ARG A 111 -17.99 14.56 -11.96
CA ARG A 111 -18.88 14.84 -10.82
C ARG A 111 -20.16 15.49 -11.34
N LEU A 112 -21.31 14.86 -11.10
CA LEU A 112 -22.58 15.36 -11.61
C LEU A 112 -23.05 16.56 -10.79
N GLN A 113 -23.43 17.63 -11.48
CA GLN A 113 -23.99 18.83 -10.87
C GLN A 113 -25.44 18.57 -10.44
N VAL A 114 -25.75 18.83 -9.18
CA VAL A 114 -27.12 18.70 -8.68
C VAL A 114 -27.93 19.94 -9.04
N GLU A 115 -29.10 19.73 -9.64
CA GLU A 115 -30.03 20.76 -10.08
C GLU A 115 -31.40 20.56 -9.44
N LYS A 116 -32.12 21.67 -9.21
CA LYS A 116 -33.48 21.70 -8.64
C LYS A 116 -33.64 21.01 -7.28
N PHE A 117 -32.54 20.74 -6.58
CA PHE A 117 -32.56 20.23 -5.21
C PHE A 117 -32.49 21.40 -4.23
N THR A 118 -33.52 21.59 -3.42
CA THR A 118 -33.66 22.77 -2.54
C THR A 118 -33.48 22.45 -1.06
N SER A 119 -33.20 21.19 -0.70
CA SER A 119 -33.01 20.81 0.69
C SER A 119 -31.76 21.49 1.27
N PRO A 120 -31.88 22.28 2.35
CA PRO A 120 -30.73 22.94 2.98
C PRO A 120 -29.81 21.94 3.71
N ARG A 121 -30.27 20.70 3.93
CA ARG A 121 -29.50 19.62 4.56
C ARG A 121 -28.59 18.88 3.58
N GLY A 122 -28.67 19.22 2.28
CA GLY A 122 -27.80 18.67 1.25
C GLY A 122 -27.92 17.15 1.07
N LEU A 123 -26.84 16.55 0.57
CA LEU A 123 -26.72 15.12 0.31
C LEU A 123 -25.64 14.51 1.21
N SER A 124 -26.00 13.41 1.86
CA SER A 124 -25.14 12.48 2.59
C SER A 124 -25.44 11.08 2.07
N LEU A 125 -24.72 10.65 1.04
CA LEU A 125 -25.11 9.52 0.20
C LEU A 125 -24.65 8.17 0.76
N HIS A 126 -25.45 7.14 0.52
CA HIS A 126 -25.17 5.75 0.87
C HIS A 126 -25.43 4.85 -0.35
N GLY A 127 -26.40 3.93 -0.28
CA GLY A 127 -26.85 3.13 -1.41
C GLY A 127 -27.47 3.93 -2.57
N MET A 128 -27.51 3.29 -3.74
CA MET A 128 -27.88 3.92 -5.01
C MET A 128 -28.29 2.89 -6.06
N ASP A 129 -29.24 3.27 -6.91
CA ASP A 129 -29.54 2.58 -8.18
C ASP A 129 -29.62 3.54 -9.37
N ILE A 130 -29.31 3.02 -10.57
CA ILE A 130 -29.37 3.73 -11.84
C ILE A 130 -30.19 2.91 -12.84
N VAL A 131 -31.34 3.45 -13.24
CA VAL A 131 -32.32 2.69 -14.01
C VAL A 131 -32.69 3.44 -15.30
N PRO A 132 -32.51 2.83 -16.49
CA PRO A 132 -32.96 3.44 -17.74
C PRO A 132 -34.49 3.59 -17.76
N SER A 133 -34.95 4.79 -18.12
CA SER A 133 -36.37 5.09 -18.23
C SER A 133 -37.07 4.16 -19.22
N SER A 134 -38.29 3.74 -18.90
CA SER A 134 -39.14 2.95 -19.79
C SER A 134 -39.62 3.75 -21.00
N SER A 135 -39.67 5.08 -20.89
CA SER A 135 -40.12 5.99 -21.95
C SER A 135 -38.98 6.46 -22.87
N ASP A 136 -37.77 6.62 -22.32
CA ASP A 136 -36.57 7.00 -23.07
C ASP A 136 -35.32 6.36 -22.41
N PRO A 137 -34.75 5.29 -22.99
CA PRO A 137 -33.58 4.62 -22.41
C PRO A 137 -32.31 5.50 -22.32
N SER A 138 -32.26 6.67 -22.97
CA SER A 138 -31.18 7.64 -22.82
C SER A 138 -31.31 8.52 -21.57
N GLU A 139 -32.52 8.58 -20.98
CA GLU A 139 -32.81 9.15 -19.68
C GLU A 139 -32.69 8.06 -18.61
N LEU A 140 -32.00 8.38 -17.51
CA LEU A 140 -31.78 7.49 -16.39
C LEU A 140 -32.43 8.08 -15.15
N PHE A 141 -33.21 7.26 -14.44
CA PHE A 141 -33.59 7.53 -13.07
C PHE A 141 -32.46 7.15 -12.13
N VAL A 142 -32.22 7.99 -11.13
CA VAL A 142 -31.18 7.79 -10.12
C VAL A 142 -31.84 7.85 -8.76
N TYR A 143 -31.85 6.71 -8.07
CA TYR A 143 -32.41 6.56 -6.73
C TYR A 143 -31.26 6.57 -5.74
N LEU A 144 -31.33 7.44 -4.73
CA LEU A 144 -30.25 7.66 -3.78
C LEU A 144 -30.76 7.55 -2.36
N VAL A 145 -30.08 6.75 -1.54
CA VAL A 145 -30.23 6.81 -0.09
C VAL A 145 -29.51 8.07 0.41
N ASN A 146 -30.23 8.93 1.11
CA ASN A 146 -29.71 10.18 1.68
C ASN A 146 -29.91 10.20 3.20
N HIS A 147 -28.81 10.10 3.95
CA HIS A 147 -28.81 10.11 5.42
C HIS A 147 -28.65 11.52 5.97
N ARG A 148 -29.71 12.31 5.96
CA ARG A 148 -29.67 13.69 6.46
C ARG A 148 -29.56 13.70 7.99
N PRO A 149 -28.84 14.66 8.58
CA PRO A 149 -28.98 14.95 10.00
C PRO A 149 -30.44 15.25 10.36
N PRO A 150 -30.90 14.92 11.59
CA PRO A 150 -32.23 15.29 12.04
C PRO A 150 -32.42 16.81 12.00
N SER A 151 -33.67 17.25 11.82
CA SER A 151 -34.01 18.67 11.73
C SER A 151 -34.18 19.31 13.11
N GLY A 152 -34.00 20.63 13.19
CA GLY A 152 -34.11 21.40 14.44
C GLY A 152 -32.97 21.10 15.42
N ASP A 153 -33.25 21.29 16.71
CA ASP A 153 -32.29 21.09 17.80
C ASP A 153 -32.24 19.63 18.31
N LEU A 154 -32.68 18.67 17.48
CA LEU A 154 -32.70 17.26 17.86
C LEU A 154 -31.30 16.65 17.74
N GLU A 155 -30.86 15.96 18.79
CA GLU A 155 -29.59 15.27 18.80
C GLU A 155 -29.67 13.95 18.04
N ALA A 156 -28.82 13.78 17.02
CA ALA A 156 -28.80 12.57 16.19
C ALA A 156 -28.55 11.28 17.00
N LYS A 157 -27.89 11.36 18.16
CA LYS A 157 -27.70 10.21 19.06
C LYS A 157 -28.98 9.76 19.76
N GLU A 158 -29.99 10.62 19.84
CA GLU A 158 -31.26 10.35 20.53
C GLU A 158 -32.35 9.91 19.54
N VAL A 159 -32.35 10.49 18.33
CA VAL A 159 -33.41 10.24 17.33
C VAL A 159 -32.93 9.53 16.07
N GLY A 160 -31.61 9.41 15.88
CA GLY A 160 -30.98 8.87 14.68
C GLY A 160 -30.96 9.85 13.50
N ALA A 161 -30.58 9.33 12.33
CA ALA A 161 -30.62 10.10 11.09
C ALA A 161 -32.05 10.22 10.54
N ASP A 162 -32.31 11.33 9.85
CA ASP A 162 -33.53 11.56 9.09
C ASP A 162 -33.34 11.13 7.63
N SER A 163 -33.20 9.81 7.50
CA SER A 163 -32.89 9.12 6.24
C SER A 163 -34.07 9.12 5.29
N VAL A 164 -33.80 9.36 4.00
CA VAL A 164 -34.81 9.42 2.93
C VAL A 164 -34.29 8.77 1.66
N ILE A 165 -35.20 8.56 0.71
CA ILE A 165 -34.83 8.20 -0.68
C ILE A 165 -35.05 9.42 -1.57
N GLU A 166 -34.00 9.84 -2.26
CA GLU A 166 -34.04 10.92 -3.24
C GLU A 166 -34.11 10.32 -4.65
N ILE A 167 -35.00 10.86 -5.48
CA ILE A 167 -35.15 10.48 -6.89
C ILE A 167 -34.66 11.64 -7.74
N PHE A 168 -33.72 11.34 -8.63
CA PHE A 168 -33.18 12.25 -9.62
C PHE A 168 -33.35 11.67 -11.03
N LYS A 169 -33.16 12.54 -12.03
CA LYS A 169 -32.97 12.16 -13.43
C LYS A 169 -31.64 12.65 -13.95
N THR A 170 -31.04 11.90 -14.85
CA THR A 170 -29.90 12.33 -15.66
C THR A 170 -30.01 11.78 -17.07
N LYS A 171 -29.14 12.23 -17.97
CA LYS A 171 -28.97 11.63 -19.30
C LYS A 171 -27.67 10.85 -19.34
N LEU A 172 -27.64 9.77 -20.11
CA LEU A 172 -26.40 9.03 -20.33
C LEU A 172 -25.31 9.95 -20.91
N GLY A 173 -24.17 10.04 -20.23
CA GLY A 173 -23.07 10.95 -20.59
C GLY A 173 -23.31 12.42 -20.23
N GLY A 174 -24.43 12.74 -19.58
CA GLY A 174 -24.73 14.06 -19.06
C GLY A 174 -23.87 14.43 -17.87
N THR A 175 -23.90 15.72 -17.51
CA THR A 175 -23.08 16.30 -16.43
C THR A 175 -23.92 16.74 -15.23
N ALA A 176 -25.23 16.49 -15.22
CA ALA A 176 -26.16 16.98 -14.21
C ALA A 176 -27.14 15.91 -13.72
N LEU A 177 -27.55 16.04 -12.46
CA LEU A 177 -28.63 15.33 -11.79
C LEU A 177 -29.74 16.31 -11.47
N THR A 178 -30.88 16.19 -12.14
CA THR A 178 -32.05 17.02 -11.86
C THR A 178 -32.95 16.31 -10.84
N HIS A 179 -33.20 16.95 -9.70
CA HIS A 179 -34.07 16.39 -8.66
C HIS A 179 -35.51 16.25 -9.15
N VAL A 180 -36.13 15.13 -8.78
CA VAL A 180 -37.54 14.82 -9.07
C VAL A 180 -38.36 14.83 -7.79
N LYS A 181 -37.93 14.08 -6.77
CA LYS A 181 -38.73 13.88 -5.55
C LYS A 181 -37.87 13.41 -4.38
N THR A 182 -38.15 13.93 -3.20
CA THR A 182 -37.74 13.34 -1.92
C THR A 182 -38.88 12.48 -1.39
N VAL A 183 -38.60 11.24 -1.01
CA VAL A 183 -39.55 10.29 -0.43
C VAL A 183 -39.18 10.02 1.02
N GLU A 184 -40.10 10.40 1.91
CA GLU A 184 -39.98 10.25 3.36
C GLU A 184 -41.22 9.49 3.84
N ASP A 185 -41.01 8.44 4.64
CA ASP A 185 -42.10 7.59 5.15
C ASP A 185 -41.65 6.90 6.45
N PRO A 186 -42.53 6.64 7.42
CA PRO A 186 -42.19 5.92 8.65
C PRO A 186 -41.57 4.53 8.45
N ILE A 187 -41.79 3.88 7.29
CA ILE A 187 -41.19 2.58 6.94
C ILE A 187 -39.75 2.73 6.45
N VAL A 188 -39.31 3.94 6.06
CA VAL A 188 -37.92 4.28 5.78
C VAL A 188 -37.20 4.58 7.10
N ILE A 189 -36.72 3.53 7.76
CA ILE A 189 -36.14 3.61 9.12
C ILE A 189 -34.62 3.85 9.04
N THR A 190 -33.89 2.87 8.50
CA THR A 190 -32.45 2.91 8.27
C THR A 190 -32.13 2.36 6.87
N PRO A 191 -32.57 3.07 5.80
CA PRO A 191 -32.35 2.62 4.43
C PRO A 191 -30.85 2.41 4.19
N ASN A 192 -30.48 1.24 3.66
CA ASN A 192 -29.10 0.90 3.36
C ASN A 192 -28.85 1.00 1.85
N ASP A 193 -29.66 0.27 1.07
CA ASP A 193 -29.57 0.25 -0.40
C ASP A 193 -30.96 0.22 -1.05
N VAL A 194 -31.02 0.50 -2.35
CA VAL A 194 -32.27 0.72 -3.10
C VAL A 194 -32.21 0.08 -4.50
N ILE A 195 -33.36 -0.36 -5.03
CA ILE A 195 -33.54 -0.71 -6.45
C ILE A 195 -34.78 -0.04 -7.02
N GLY A 196 -34.60 0.71 -8.10
CA GLY A 196 -35.61 1.57 -8.71
C GLY A 196 -36.47 0.89 -9.78
N SER A 197 -37.64 1.45 -10.05
CA SER A 197 -38.47 1.12 -11.20
C SER A 197 -38.05 1.94 -12.43
N ARG A 198 -38.39 1.42 -13.62
CA ARG A 198 -38.07 2.09 -14.89
C ARG A 198 -38.97 3.29 -15.20
N ASP A 199 -40.08 3.45 -14.50
CA ASP A 199 -41.00 4.58 -14.67
C ASP A 199 -40.68 5.75 -13.73
N GLY A 200 -39.71 5.59 -12.82
CA GLY A 200 -39.34 6.62 -11.86
C GLY A 200 -40.27 6.74 -10.65
N LYS A 201 -41.24 5.83 -10.50
CA LYS A 201 -42.33 5.99 -9.54
C LYS A 201 -42.28 5.06 -8.34
N SER A 202 -41.62 3.91 -8.45
CA SER A 202 -41.51 2.97 -7.34
C SER A 202 -40.10 2.44 -7.15
N PHE A 203 -39.87 1.83 -5.99
CA PHE A 203 -38.61 1.22 -5.63
C PHE A 203 -38.78 0.27 -4.45
N TYR A 204 -37.86 -0.69 -4.34
CA TYR A 204 -37.64 -1.44 -3.10
C TYR A 204 -36.38 -0.90 -2.42
N PHE A 205 -36.35 -0.95 -1.10
CA PHE A 205 -35.18 -0.57 -0.31
C PHE A 205 -35.04 -1.47 0.90
N THR A 206 -33.81 -1.62 1.40
CA THR A 206 -33.51 -2.39 2.61
C THR A 206 -33.42 -1.48 3.81
N ASN A 207 -34.03 -1.86 4.94
CA ASN A 207 -33.67 -1.28 6.24
C ASN A 207 -32.67 -2.22 6.91
N ASP A 208 -31.48 -1.73 7.24
CA ASP A 208 -30.42 -2.54 7.86
C ASP A 208 -30.60 -2.79 9.37
N HIS A 209 -31.54 -2.07 10.00
CA HIS A 209 -31.91 -2.20 11.40
C HIS A 209 -33.43 -1.96 11.55
N GLY A 210 -34.02 -2.43 12.65
CA GLY A 210 -35.41 -2.12 12.99
C GLY A 210 -35.60 -0.77 13.69
N GLU A 211 -34.52 -0.16 14.17
CA GLU A 211 -34.52 0.98 15.07
C GLU A 211 -33.37 1.91 14.71
N LYS A 212 -33.61 3.21 14.83
CA LYS A 212 -32.60 4.21 14.45
C LYS A 212 -31.45 4.32 15.45
N VAL A 213 -31.67 4.05 16.73
CA VAL A 213 -30.67 4.19 17.81
C VAL A 213 -30.95 3.23 18.98
N GLY A 214 -30.04 3.18 19.96
CA GLY A 214 -30.25 2.57 21.27
C GLY A 214 -29.86 1.10 21.38
N LEU A 215 -29.92 0.54 22.58
CA LEU A 215 -29.45 -0.83 22.87
C LEU A 215 -30.23 -1.92 22.11
N VAL A 216 -31.50 -1.68 21.82
CA VAL A 216 -32.33 -2.64 21.06
C VAL A 216 -31.82 -2.78 19.63
N ARG A 217 -31.36 -1.69 19.00
CA ARG A 217 -30.71 -1.70 17.70
C ARG A 217 -29.48 -2.60 17.70
N GLU A 218 -28.64 -2.49 18.73
CA GLU A 218 -27.39 -3.27 18.81
C GLU A 218 -27.63 -4.79 18.87
N LEU A 219 -28.83 -5.25 19.29
CA LEU A 219 -29.21 -6.67 19.25
C LEU A 219 -29.29 -7.23 17.82
N ASP A 220 -29.40 -6.38 16.80
CA ASP A 220 -29.43 -6.79 15.39
C ASP A 220 -28.08 -7.35 14.96
N THR A 221 -26.99 -6.73 15.43
CA THR A 221 -25.62 -7.23 15.25
C THR A 221 -25.39 -8.56 15.96
N LEU A 222 -26.18 -8.86 17.00
CA LEU A 222 -26.19 -10.15 17.71
C LEU A 222 -27.16 -11.16 17.10
N GLY A 223 -27.80 -10.81 15.97
CA GLY A 223 -28.61 -11.70 15.17
C GLY A 223 -30.11 -11.67 15.46
N ARG A 224 -30.66 -10.59 16.03
CA ARG A 224 -32.11 -10.34 16.08
C ARG A 224 -32.70 -10.19 14.66
N ALA A 225 -33.95 -10.59 14.48
CA ALA A 225 -34.67 -10.56 13.20
C ALA A 225 -35.61 -9.35 13.12
N SER A 226 -35.06 -8.16 12.90
CA SER A 226 -35.79 -6.89 12.88
C SER A 226 -35.70 -6.14 11.55
N THR A 227 -34.72 -6.51 10.72
CA THR A 227 -34.45 -5.84 9.43
C THR A 227 -35.55 -6.20 8.42
N SER A 228 -35.69 -5.37 7.38
CA SER A 228 -36.81 -5.48 6.45
C SER A 228 -36.44 -5.03 5.04
N VAL A 229 -37.31 -5.36 4.09
CA VAL A 229 -37.36 -4.70 2.77
C VAL A 229 -38.67 -3.94 2.70
N GLY A 230 -38.59 -2.65 2.40
CA GLY A 230 -39.74 -1.81 2.10
C GLY A 230 -39.97 -1.68 0.60
N TYR A 231 -41.20 -1.40 0.22
CA TYR A 231 -41.59 -0.95 -1.11
C TYR A 231 -42.26 0.41 -0.98
N CYS A 232 -41.98 1.31 -1.93
CA CYS A 232 -42.62 2.61 -2.01
C CYS A 232 -43.07 2.89 -3.44
N HIS A 233 -44.21 3.55 -3.57
CA HIS A 233 -44.65 4.22 -4.79
C HIS A 233 -44.95 5.69 -4.50
N ILE A 234 -44.43 6.62 -5.30
CA ILE A 234 -44.47 8.07 -5.03
C ILE A 234 -45.90 8.65 -4.94
N GLU A 235 -46.89 7.95 -5.48
CA GLU A 235 -48.32 8.33 -5.44
C GLU A 235 -49.16 7.47 -4.46
N HIS A 236 -48.66 6.30 -4.03
CA HIS A 236 -49.47 5.33 -3.26
C HIS A 236 -48.91 5.06 -1.85
N GLY A 237 -47.77 5.67 -1.50
CA GLY A 237 -47.13 5.50 -0.20
C GLY A 237 -46.22 4.28 -0.16
N CYS A 238 -45.82 3.91 1.06
CA CYS A 238 -44.92 2.79 1.30
C CYS A 238 -45.57 1.71 2.16
N HIS A 239 -45.11 0.47 1.97
CA HIS A 239 -45.44 -0.67 2.82
C HIS A 239 -44.23 -1.60 2.94
N TYR A 240 -44.26 -2.52 3.91
CA TYR A 240 -43.22 -3.54 4.00
C TYR A 240 -43.44 -4.61 2.93
N ALA A 241 -42.42 -4.86 2.13
CA ALA A 241 -42.40 -5.96 1.18
C ALA A 241 -42.10 -7.29 1.89
N ILE A 242 -41.24 -7.28 2.91
CA ILE A 242 -40.96 -8.41 3.83
C ILE A 242 -40.34 -7.89 5.13
N GLN A 243 -40.63 -8.56 6.26
CA GLN A 243 -40.14 -8.21 7.60
C GLN A 243 -39.46 -9.41 8.29
N HIS A 244 -38.95 -9.17 9.50
CA HIS A 244 -38.34 -10.18 10.37
C HIS A 244 -37.13 -10.87 9.74
N MET A 245 -36.35 -10.11 8.97
CA MET A 245 -35.11 -10.57 8.34
C MET A 245 -33.91 -10.26 9.23
N HIS A 246 -32.75 -10.84 8.91
CA HIS A 246 -31.50 -10.60 9.63
C HIS A 246 -30.52 -9.78 8.79
N ALA A 247 -30.09 -8.64 9.33
CA ALA A 247 -28.94 -7.88 8.83
C ALA A 247 -28.97 -7.59 7.32
N ASN A 248 -30.11 -7.11 6.82
CA ASN A 248 -30.25 -6.71 5.42
C ASN A 248 -29.26 -5.59 5.08
N ASN A 249 -28.64 -5.66 3.92
CA ASN A 249 -27.72 -4.65 3.41
C ASN A 249 -28.03 -4.38 1.92
N GLY A 250 -27.13 -4.70 0.99
CA GLY A 250 -27.30 -4.50 -0.43
C GLY A 250 -28.53 -5.20 -1.00
N ILE A 251 -29.15 -4.57 -1.99
CA ILE A 251 -30.29 -5.12 -2.73
C ILE A 251 -30.05 -5.04 -4.24
N ALA A 252 -30.45 -6.08 -4.97
CA ALA A 252 -30.31 -6.12 -6.42
C ALA A 252 -31.48 -6.88 -7.08
N ARG A 253 -31.78 -6.56 -8.34
CA ARG A 253 -32.83 -7.23 -9.12
C ARG A 253 -32.23 -8.06 -10.24
N GLY A 254 -32.61 -9.34 -10.30
CA GLY A 254 -32.26 -10.25 -11.38
C GLY A 254 -33.08 -10.02 -12.66
N PRO A 255 -32.62 -10.52 -13.81
CA PRO A 255 -33.33 -10.39 -15.09
C PRO A 255 -34.69 -11.12 -15.11
N ASN A 256 -34.89 -12.09 -14.22
CA ASN A 256 -36.16 -12.80 -14.02
C ASN A 256 -37.09 -12.12 -13.01
N GLY A 257 -36.76 -10.90 -12.56
CA GLY A 257 -37.53 -10.15 -11.57
C GLY A 257 -37.26 -10.53 -10.12
N MET A 258 -36.50 -11.61 -9.85
CA MET A 258 -36.13 -11.98 -8.48
C MET A 258 -35.36 -10.86 -7.80
N VAL A 259 -35.64 -10.64 -6.51
CA VAL A 259 -34.95 -9.66 -5.67
C VAL A 259 -33.95 -10.39 -4.79
N TYR A 260 -32.72 -9.89 -4.76
CA TYR A 260 -31.63 -10.43 -3.96
C TYR A 260 -31.29 -9.45 -2.85
N VAL A 261 -31.13 -9.93 -1.63
CA VAL A 261 -30.74 -9.11 -0.47
C VAL A 261 -29.56 -9.72 0.26
N ALA A 262 -28.53 -8.93 0.52
CA ALA A 262 -27.34 -9.33 1.25
C ALA A 262 -27.61 -9.45 2.75
N ASN A 263 -26.97 -10.42 3.39
CA ASN A 263 -26.92 -10.55 4.84
C ASN A 263 -25.51 -10.20 5.34
N CYS A 264 -25.36 -9.04 5.98
CA CYS A 264 -24.05 -8.49 6.39
C CYS A 264 -23.55 -8.99 7.75
N VAL A 265 -24.33 -9.78 8.51
CA VAL A 265 -23.92 -10.33 9.81
C VAL A 265 -23.78 -11.85 9.77
N ARG A 266 -24.79 -12.56 9.28
CA ARG A 266 -24.80 -14.03 9.24
C ARG A 266 -24.12 -14.61 8.00
N GLY A 267 -23.92 -13.80 6.96
CA GLY A 267 -23.33 -14.25 5.70
C GLY A 267 -24.29 -15.05 4.85
N GLY A 268 -24.67 -14.48 3.71
CA GLY A 268 -25.45 -15.17 2.69
C GLY A 268 -26.34 -14.24 1.89
N LEU A 269 -26.99 -14.82 0.88
CA LEU A 269 -27.85 -14.14 -0.07
C LEU A 269 -29.30 -14.60 0.11
N TYR A 270 -30.20 -13.69 0.48
CA TYR A 270 -31.63 -13.93 0.39
C TYR A 270 -32.08 -13.86 -1.06
N VAL A 271 -32.85 -14.85 -1.50
CA VAL A 271 -33.46 -14.92 -2.83
C VAL A 271 -34.96 -14.78 -2.65
N LEU A 272 -35.50 -13.65 -3.10
CA LEU A 272 -36.87 -13.24 -2.85
C LEU A 272 -37.67 -13.18 -4.15
N GLU A 273 -38.85 -13.77 -4.14
CA GLU A 273 -39.77 -13.79 -5.26
C GLU A 273 -40.82 -12.69 -5.10
N PRO A 274 -40.93 -11.74 -6.04
CA PRO A 274 -42.04 -10.80 -6.06
C PRO A 274 -43.38 -11.49 -6.27
N GLN A 275 -44.36 -11.07 -5.50
CA GLN A 275 -45.75 -11.52 -5.57
C GLN A 275 -46.68 -10.33 -5.87
N HIS A 276 -47.99 -10.57 -5.84
CA HIS A 276 -48.99 -9.52 -5.93
C HIS A 276 -48.77 -8.42 -4.86
N GLU A 277 -49.18 -7.18 -5.15
CA GLU A 277 -49.04 -6.04 -4.22
C GLU A 277 -47.60 -5.74 -3.79
N ASP A 278 -46.60 -6.06 -4.63
CA ASP A 278 -45.19 -5.75 -4.38
C ASP A 278 -44.65 -6.40 -3.08
N VAL A 279 -45.29 -7.50 -2.63
CA VAL A 279 -44.83 -8.32 -1.51
C VAL A 279 -43.73 -9.26 -1.98
N LEU A 280 -42.74 -9.49 -1.11
CA LEU A 280 -41.62 -10.41 -1.37
C LEU A 280 -41.74 -11.66 -0.51
N VAL A 281 -41.58 -12.84 -1.12
CA VAL A 281 -41.55 -14.12 -0.42
C VAL A 281 -40.16 -14.72 -0.49
N LEU A 282 -39.64 -15.20 0.65
CA LEU A 282 -38.37 -15.90 0.70
C LEU A 282 -38.47 -17.24 -0.05
N LYS A 283 -37.70 -17.36 -1.13
CA LYS A 283 -37.62 -18.57 -1.96
C LYS A 283 -36.43 -19.44 -1.59
N ASP A 284 -35.28 -18.82 -1.32
CA ASP A 284 -34.04 -19.51 -0.99
C ASP A 284 -33.11 -18.62 -0.14
N TYR A 285 -32.19 -19.24 0.58
CA TYR A 285 -31.11 -18.55 1.28
C TYR A 285 -29.78 -19.24 0.97
N VAL A 286 -28.90 -18.53 0.25
CA VAL A 286 -27.60 -19.06 -0.14
C VAL A 286 -26.57 -18.64 0.91
N ALA A 287 -26.34 -19.51 1.90
CA ALA A 287 -25.37 -19.26 2.96
C ALA A 287 -23.94 -19.17 2.43
N THR A 288 -23.15 -18.27 3.02
CA THR A 288 -21.72 -18.07 2.73
C THR A 288 -20.89 -18.15 4.01
N ASP A 289 -19.58 -18.33 3.86
CA ASP A 289 -18.61 -18.30 4.96
C ASP A 289 -18.20 -16.87 5.38
N ARG A 290 -18.86 -15.87 4.80
CA ARG A 290 -18.50 -14.45 4.88
C ARG A 290 -19.72 -13.57 4.75
N SER A 291 -19.68 -12.40 5.36
CA SER A 291 -20.74 -11.42 5.22
C SER A 291 -20.76 -10.76 3.86
N LEU A 292 -21.95 -10.32 3.45
CA LEU A 292 -22.15 -9.65 2.18
C LEU A 292 -22.60 -8.21 2.45
N ASP A 293 -21.99 -7.28 1.73
CA ASP A 293 -22.32 -5.84 1.71
C ASP A 293 -23.18 -5.55 0.46
N ASN A 294 -22.83 -4.58 -0.39
CA ASN A 294 -23.64 -4.30 -1.57
C ASN A 294 -23.64 -5.42 -2.61
N LEU A 295 -24.79 -5.51 -3.28
CA LEU A 295 -25.03 -6.42 -4.39
C LEU A 295 -25.06 -5.69 -5.73
N SER A 296 -24.74 -6.42 -6.79
CA SER A 296 -25.04 -6.05 -8.18
C SER A 296 -25.38 -7.28 -9.02
N VAL A 297 -25.95 -7.08 -10.21
CA VAL A 297 -26.24 -8.17 -11.16
C VAL A 297 -25.58 -7.84 -12.50
N ASP A 298 -24.81 -8.79 -13.04
CA ASP A 298 -24.16 -8.63 -14.33
C ASP A 298 -25.11 -8.90 -15.51
N SER A 299 -24.67 -8.57 -16.74
CA SER A 299 -25.48 -8.80 -17.95
C SER A 299 -25.76 -10.27 -18.27
N LYS A 300 -25.08 -11.22 -17.60
CA LYS A 300 -25.34 -12.67 -17.69
C LYS A 300 -26.32 -13.14 -16.62
N GLY A 301 -26.75 -12.26 -15.71
CA GLY A 301 -27.67 -12.58 -14.62
C GLY A 301 -27.00 -13.19 -13.40
N ASN A 302 -25.67 -13.11 -13.26
CA ASN A 302 -25.00 -13.52 -12.03
C ASN A 302 -25.07 -12.40 -11.00
N VAL A 303 -25.27 -12.76 -9.74
CA VAL A 303 -25.24 -11.80 -8.64
C VAL A 303 -23.80 -11.66 -8.15
N TRP A 304 -23.35 -10.44 -7.93
CA TRP A 304 -22.05 -10.12 -7.36
C TRP A 304 -22.23 -9.46 -6.01
N ALA A 305 -21.38 -9.83 -5.05
CA ALA A 305 -21.43 -9.31 -3.69
C ALA A 305 -20.03 -8.94 -3.18
N ALA A 306 -19.92 -7.79 -2.53
CA ALA A 306 -18.74 -7.38 -1.80
C ALA A 306 -18.75 -7.98 -0.38
N ASP A 307 -17.58 -8.30 0.17
CA ASP A 307 -17.37 -8.75 1.55
C ASP A 307 -16.23 -7.96 2.19
N THR A 308 -16.50 -7.39 3.36
CA THR A 308 -15.49 -6.78 4.25
C THR A 308 -15.89 -7.07 5.68
N LEU A 309 -15.06 -7.69 6.52
CA LEU A 309 -15.42 -7.79 7.95
C LEU A 309 -14.27 -7.94 8.94
N HIS A 310 -13.17 -8.62 8.61
CA HIS A 310 -12.11 -8.76 9.62
C HIS A 310 -11.48 -7.40 9.94
N MET A 311 -11.70 -6.88 11.15
CA MET A 311 -11.28 -5.53 11.60
C MET A 311 -12.10 -4.37 11.04
N ILE A 312 -13.26 -4.63 10.43
CA ILE A 312 -14.07 -3.59 9.79
C ILE A 312 -14.47 -2.46 10.74
N SER A 313 -14.83 -2.77 11.99
CA SER A 313 -15.16 -1.73 12.99
C SER A 313 -13.98 -0.80 13.28
N LYS A 314 -12.76 -1.35 13.27
CA LYS A 314 -11.53 -0.56 13.39
C LYS A 314 -11.29 0.25 12.11
N HIS A 315 -11.51 -0.32 10.93
CA HIS A 315 -11.42 0.38 9.65
C HIS A 315 -12.43 1.55 9.57
N PHE A 316 -13.68 1.35 9.98
CA PHE A 316 -14.70 2.40 10.09
C PHE A 316 -14.32 3.51 11.08
N SER A 317 -13.54 3.16 12.12
CA SER A 317 -13.04 4.13 13.10
C SER A 317 -11.83 4.90 12.60
N ASP A 318 -10.96 4.22 11.88
CA ASP A 318 -9.71 4.72 11.34
C ASP A 318 -9.45 4.04 9.98
N PRO A 319 -9.80 4.71 8.87
CA PRO A 319 -9.58 4.23 7.50
C PRO A 319 -8.13 3.91 7.15
N SER A 320 -7.16 4.34 7.96
CA SER A 320 -5.75 3.97 7.79
C SER A 320 -5.50 2.49 8.09
N ILE A 321 -6.36 1.85 8.90
CA ILE A 321 -6.28 0.43 9.24
C ILE A 321 -6.88 -0.37 8.09
N PRO A 322 -6.11 -1.17 7.35
CA PRO A 322 -6.66 -1.97 6.26
C PRO A 322 -7.58 -3.07 6.80
N THR A 323 -8.60 -3.41 6.01
CA THR A 323 -9.47 -4.55 6.26
C THR A 323 -9.52 -5.43 5.00
N PRO A 324 -9.41 -6.76 5.13
CA PRO A 324 -9.54 -7.67 4.01
C PRO A 324 -10.85 -7.48 3.26
N SER A 325 -10.80 -7.76 1.96
CA SER A 325 -11.86 -7.50 1.01
C SER A 325 -11.99 -8.67 0.05
N SER A 326 -13.22 -9.07 -0.29
CA SER A 326 -13.43 -10.08 -1.31
C SER A 326 -14.67 -9.84 -2.16
N ALA A 327 -14.66 -10.34 -3.40
CA ALA A 327 -15.83 -10.32 -4.28
C ALA A 327 -16.29 -11.75 -4.56
N LEU A 328 -17.58 -11.99 -4.30
CA LEU A 328 -18.25 -13.25 -4.59
C LEU A 328 -19.15 -13.11 -5.82
N ARG A 329 -19.20 -14.17 -6.63
CA ARG A 329 -20.17 -14.36 -7.71
C ARG A 329 -21.10 -15.52 -7.38
N PHE A 330 -22.40 -15.30 -7.55
CA PHE A 330 -23.46 -16.29 -7.42
C PHE A 330 -24.07 -16.55 -8.79
N THR A 331 -23.95 -17.80 -9.26
CA THR A 331 -24.44 -18.25 -10.56
C THR A 331 -25.57 -19.25 -10.36
N ILE A 332 -26.72 -19.05 -11.01
CA ILE A 332 -27.84 -20.00 -10.96
C ILE A 332 -27.41 -21.34 -11.57
N ASN A 333 -27.57 -22.42 -10.82
CA ASN A 333 -27.27 -23.77 -11.30
C ASN A 333 -28.45 -24.31 -12.12
N ARG A 334 -28.36 -24.32 -13.46
CA ARG A 334 -29.45 -24.73 -14.38
C ARG A 334 -29.40 -26.20 -14.83
N GLY A 335 -28.53 -27.06 -14.30
CA GLY A 335 -28.39 -28.44 -14.78
C GLY A 335 -28.02 -29.48 -13.73
N ASN A 336 -28.34 -30.76 -14.02
CA ASN A 336 -28.05 -31.99 -13.27
C ASN A 336 -26.53 -32.30 -13.14
N ASN A 337 -25.68 -31.30 -12.89
CA ASN A 337 -24.26 -31.51 -12.66
C ASN A 337 -24.01 -31.83 -11.18
N ASN A 338 -23.47 -33.03 -10.91
CA ASN A 338 -23.06 -33.56 -9.60
C ASN A 338 -21.97 -32.72 -8.87
N THR A 339 -21.61 -31.53 -9.35
CA THR A 339 -20.50 -30.71 -8.83
C THR A 339 -20.88 -29.78 -7.68
N THR A 340 -22.18 -29.58 -7.40
CA THR A 340 -22.66 -28.63 -6.37
C THR A 340 -23.35 -29.29 -5.17
N ASN A 341 -23.32 -30.63 -5.06
CA ASN A 341 -24.01 -31.39 -4.01
C ASN A 341 -25.50 -31.00 -3.85
N GLY A 342 -26.21 -30.68 -4.94
CA GLY A 342 -27.65 -30.37 -4.93
C GLY A 342 -28.01 -28.91 -4.62
N LYS A 343 -27.07 -27.97 -4.61
CA LYS A 343 -27.35 -26.54 -4.39
C LYS A 343 -27.85 -25.81 -5.65
N ASN A 344 -28.80 -24.89 -5.46
CA ASN A 344 -29.42 -24.06 -6.51
C ASN A 344 -28.49 -22.97 -7.07
N TYR A 345 -27.45 -22.58 -6.31
CA TYR A 345 -26.48 -21.56 -6.69
C TYR A 345 -25.05 -22.07 -6.52
N LEU A 346 -24.21 -21.78 -7.51
CA LEU A 346 -22.76 -21.88 -7.39
C LEU A 346 -22.22 -20.56 -6.85
N VAL A 347 -21.42 -20.62 -5.78
CA VAL A 347 -20.77 -19.45 -5.17
C VAL A 347 -19.28 -19.52 -5.41
N GLU A 348 -18.73 -18.50 -6.05
CA GLU A 348 -17.32 -18.42 -6.41
C GLU A 348 -16.69 -17.17 -5.82
N LYS A 349 -15.52 -17.30 -5.19
CA LYS A 349 -14.71 -16.17 -4.76
C LYS A 349 -13.76 -15.77 -5.89
N LEU A 350 -14.05 -14.66 -6.55
CA LEU A 350 -13.31 -14.23 -7.74
C LEU A 350 -12.32 -13.08 -7.46
N PHE A 351 -12.36 -12.49 -6.29
CA PHE A 351 -11.35 -11.57 -5.79
C PHE A 351 -11.19 -11.77 -4.29
N GLU A 352 -9.96 -11.77 -3.79
CA GLU A 352 -9.68 -11.63 -2.35
C GLU A 352 -8.35 -10.92 -2.15
N ASP A 353 -8.34 -9.98 -1.23
CA ASP A 353 -7.19 -9.17 -0.88
C ASP A 353 -7.16 -8.94 0.64
N ASP A 354 -5.96 -8.77 1.19
CA ASP A 354 -5.77 -8.55 2.62
C ASP A 354 -6.02 -7.10 3.08
N GLY A 355 -6.50 -6.24 2.16
CA GLY A 355 -6.61 -4.80 2.36
C GLY A 355 -5.44 -4.04 1.75
N GLY A 356 -4.44 -4.72 1.18
CA GLY A 356 -3.30 -4.15 0.48
C GLY A 356 -3.66 -3.40 -0.80
N VAL A 357 -4.44 -4.03 -1.67
CA VAL A 357 -4.90 -3.52 -2.97
C VAL A 357 -6.30 -2.95 -2.88
N ALA A 358 -7.22 -3.64 -2.20
CA ALA A 358 -8.58 -3.15 -1.99
C ALA A 358 -8.92 -3.38 -0.53
N SER A 359 -9.25 -2.29 0.18
CA SER A 359 -9.57 -2.32 1.61
C SER A 359 -10.97 -1.80 1.82
N GLY A 360 -11.76 -2.50 2.61
CA GLY A 360 -13.10 -2.04 2.98
C GLY A 360 -14.01 -1.87 1.77
N ILE A 361 -13.92 -2.76 0.76
CA ILE A 361 -14.82 -2.71 -0.38
C ILE A 361 -16.28 -2.93 0.03
N THR A 362 -17.11 -1.94 -0.15
CA THR A 362 -18.55 -2.03 0.14
C THR A 362 -19.33 -2.44 -1.09
N SER A 363 -18.75 -2.31 -2.30
CA SER A 363 -19.45 -2.59 -3.55
C SER A 363 -18.55 -3.18 -4.65
N VAL A 364 -19.16 -4.03 -5.47
CA VAL A 364 -18.54 -4.65 -6.64
C VAL A 364 -19.52 -4.70 -7.82
N VAL A 365 -19.03 -4.39 -9.01
CA VAL A 365 -19.74 -4.60 -10.29
C VAL A 365 -18.83 -5.27 -11.30
N TYR A 366 -19.38 -6.19 -12.09
CA TYR A 366 -18.65 -6.86 -13.15
C TYR A 366 -19.27 -6.53 -14.51
N ASP A 367 -18.43 -6.00 -15.40
CA ASP A 367 -18.77 -5.80 -16.81
C ASP A 367 -18.42 -7.09 -17.57
N ALA A 368 -19.43 -7.93 -17.80
CA ALA A 368 -19.23 -9.20 -18.48
C ALA A 368 -19.01 -9.08 -19.99
N GLU A 369 -19.27 -7.90 -20.58
CA GLU A 369 -18.99 -7.60 -21.99
C GLU A 369 -17.51 -7.22 -22.17
N ARG A 370 -16.95 -6.50 -21.19
CA ARG A 370 -15.57 -5.97 -21.22
C ARG A 370 -14.61 -6.74 -20.31
N ASP A 371 -15.09 -7.81 -19.69
CA ASP A 371 -14.35 -8.68 -18.77
C ASP A 371 -13.57 -7.91 -17.68
N THR A 372 -14.24 -6.94 -17.05
CA THR A 372 -13.62 -6.06 -16.06
C THR A 372 -14.41 -6.04 -14.76
N LEU A 373 -13.72 -6.24 -13.64
CA LEU A 373 -14.26 -6.14 -12.29
C LEU A 373 -13.91 -4.78 -11.68
N TYR A 374 -14.91 -4.10 -11.15
CA TYR A 374 -14.74 -2.82 -10.45
C TYR A 374 -15.12 -2.99 -8.98
N LEU A 375 -14.29 -2.45 -8.10
CA LEU A 375 -14.41 -2.56 -6.65
C LEU A 375 -14.29 -1.15 -6.05
N ASN A 376 -15.12 -0.81 -5.08
CA ASN A 376 -14.99 0.43 -4.32
C ASN A 376 -15.42 0.25 -2.86
N GLY A 377 -14.97 1.14 -1.98
CA GLY A 377 -15.22 1.15 -0.54
C GLY A 377 -15.49 2.55 0.00
N GLY A 378 -16.30 2.62 1.05
CA GLY A 378 -16.71 3.87 1.71
C GLY A 378 -15.60 4.68 2.38
N PHE A 379 -14.35 4.20 2.43
CA PHE A 379 -13.24 4.86 3.11
C PHE A 379 -11.92 4.69 2.35
N TYR A 380 -11.25 5.79 2.02
CA TYR A 380 -9.91 5.76 1.44
C TYR A 380 -8.84 5.80 2.54
N GLN A 381 -7.71 5.16 2.24
CA GLN A 381 -6.58 4.97 3.13
C GLN A 381 -5.79 6.26 3.40
N LEU A 382 -5.56 6.58 4.68
CA LEU A 382 -4.54 7.55 5.11
C LEU A 382 -3.12 6.93 5.04
N HIS A 383 -2.15 7.76 4.65
CA HIS A 383 -0.78 7.41 4.26
C HIS A 383 0.15 6.82 5.36
N PHE A 384 -0.11 5.59 5.83
CA PHE A 384 0.85 4.82 6.66
C PHE A 384 1.45 3.58 5.97
N LYS A 385 0.97 3.21 4.77
CA LYS A 385 1.33 1.97 4.07
C LYS A 385 2.77 1.84 3.55
N PRO A 386 3.46 2.90 3.04
CA PRO A 386 4.83 2.76 2.57
C PRO A 386 5.78 2.31 3.70
N LEU A 387 5.52 2.78 4.92
CA LEU A 387 6.31 2.43 6.10
C LEU A 387 6.15 0.95 6.49
N LEU A 388 4.92 0.46 6.66
CA LEU A 388 4.67 -0.95 7.01
C LEU A 388 5.13 -1.94 5.92
N ARG A 389 4.97 -1.58 4.64
CA ARG A 389 5.44 -2.37 3.50
C ARG A 389 6.97 -2.38 3.38
N THR A 390 7.63 -1.27 3.68
CA THR A 390 9.10 -1.20 3.72
C THR A 390 9.61 -2.02 4.91
N TRP A 391 8.97 -1.90 6.07
CA TRP A 391 9.36 -2.61 7.29
C TRP A 391 9.09 -4.12 7.27
N GLY A 392 8.31 -4.60 6.30
CA GLY A 392 8.02 -6.02 6.09
C GLY A 392 7.09 -6.62 7.14
N THR A 393 6.32 -5.79 7.85
CA THR A 393 5.40 -6.23 8.93
C THR A 393 3.99 -6.47 8.45
N SER A 394 3.54 -5.79 7.38
CA SER A 394 2.20 -5.97 6.83
C SER A 394 2.11 -5.49 5.36
N PRO A 395 1.82 -6.38 4.39
CA PRO A 395 1.87 -7.83 4.55
C PRO A 395 3.29 -8.28 4.92
N VAL A 396 3.39 -9.39 5.66
CA VAL A 396 4.68 -10.05 5.89
C VAL A 396 5.23 -10.47 4.53
N ARG A 397 6.39 -9.92 4.13
CA ARG A 397 6.99 -10.27 2.83
C ARG A 397 7.49 -11.71 2.87
N VAL A 398 6.85 -12.58 2.08
CA VAL A 398 7.34 -13.92 1.80
C VAL A 398 8.54 -13.81 0.87
N ILE A 399 9.70 -14.25 1.32
CA ILE A 399 10.92 -14.26 0.52
C ILE A 399 10.86 -15.43 -0.45
N GLN A 400 10.93 -15.15 -1.75
CA GLN A 400 10.97 -16.17 -2.78
C GLN A 400 12.37 -16.19 -3.39
N PRO A 401 13.19 -17.21 -3.08
CA PRO A 401 14.51 -17.36 -3.67
C PRO A 401 14.47 -17.19 -5.19
N LEU A 402 15.10 -16.12 -5.68
CA LEU A 402 15.18 -15.78 -7.08
C LEU A 402 16.65 -15.66 -7.43
N ASN A 403 17.07 -16.40 -8.45
CA ASN A 403 18.37 -16.18 -9.05
C ASN A 403 19.57 -16.36 -8.08
N ASN A 404 19.41 -17.12 -6.99
CA ASN A 404 20.42 -17.30 -5.93
C ASN A 404 21.23 -18.62 -5.98
N LYS A 405 20.93 -19.54 -6.91
CA LYS A 405 21.56 -20.88 -6.95
C LYS A 405 22.94 -20.95 -7.60
N LYS A 406 23.36 -19.96 -8.39
CA LYS A 406 24.61 -19.98 -9.20
C LYS A 406 25.52 -18.80 -8.86
N CYS A 407 25.57 -18.47 -7.58
CA CYS A 407 26.38 -17.39 -7.07
C CYS A 407 27.73 -17.91 -6.57
N LYS A 408 28.74 -17.04 -6.62
CA LYS A 408 30.04 -17.23 -5.99
C LYS A 408 30.14 -16.27 -4.81
N ALA A 409 30.70 -16.75 -3.73
CA ALA A 409 31.01 -15.94 -2.55
C ALA A 409 32.52 -15.66 -2.49
N VAL A 410 32.89 -14.50 -1.97
CA VAL A 410 34.27 -14.09 -1.69
C VAL A 410 34.33 -13.68 -0.21
N PRO A 411 34.53 -14.64 0.72
CA PRO A 411 34.42 -14.41 2.16
C PRO A 411 35.54 -13.55 2.76
N GLU A 412 36.60 -13.27 1.99
CA GLU A 412 37.70 -12.39 2.37
C GLU A 412 37.27 -10.90 2.42
N LEU A 413 36.19 -10.55 1.72
CA LEU A 413 35.62 -9.20 1.65
C LEU A 413 34.37 -9.16 2.53
N LYS A 414 34.43 -8.43 3.64
CA LYS A 414 33.36 -8.37 4.64
C LYS A 414 32.97 -6.92 4.94
N ALA A 415 31.71 -6.73 5.33
CA ALA A 415 31.18 -5.46 5.83
C ALA A 415 31.46 -4.24 4.93
N CYS A 416 31.44 -4.46 3.61
CA CYS A 416 31.60 -3.41 2.61
C CYS A 416 30.23 -2.81 2.27
N GLU A 417 29.99 -1.59 2.71
CA GLU A 417 28.67 -0.96 2.57
C GLU A 417 28.40 -0.52 1.14
N LYS A 418 29.39 0.10 0.50
CA LYS A 418 29.38 0.49 -0.90
C LYS A 418 30.35 -0.34 -1.72
N ILE A 419 29.89 -0.74 -2.90
CA ILE A 419 30.72 -1.25 -3.99
C ILE A 419 30.52 -0.39 -5.23
N VAL A 420 31.58 -0.16 -5.98
CA VAL A 420 31.57 0.61 -7.23
C VAL A 420 32.22 -0.23 -8.32
N LEU A 421 31.52 -0.38 -9.44
CA LEU A 421 32.05 -1.07 -10.62
C LEU A 421 32.78 -0.06 -11.50
N HIS A 422 34.08 -0.27 -11.69
CA HIS A 422 34.83 0.47 -12.70
C HIS A 422 34.60 -0.15 -14.08
N GLN A 423 33.58 0.37 -14.79
CA GLN A 423 33.01 -0.21 -16.01
C GLN A 423 34.06 -0.63 -17.05
N ALA A 424 35.03 0.26 -17.35
CA ALA A 424 36.05 0.00 -18.36
C ALA A 424 36.86 -1.29 -18.09
N THR A 425 37.18 -1.55 -16.82
CA THR A 425 38.03 -2.67 -16.43
C THR A 425 37.25 -3.90 -15.96
N GLY A 426 36.02 -3.72 -15.46
CA GLY A 426 35.28 -4.77 -14.75
C GLY A 426 35.75 -5.01 -13.29
N VAL A 427 36.65 -4.17 -12.77
CA VAL A 427 37.14 -4.25 -11.39
C VAL A 427 36.13 -3.61 -10.44
N ILE A 428 35.89 -4.26 -9.30
CA ILE A 428 35.00 -3.76 -8.25
C ILE A 428 35.85 -3.09 -7.16
N TYR A 429 35.52 -1.86 -6.81
CA TYR A 429 36.05 -1.16 -5.64
C TYR A 429 35.08 -1.33 -4.48
N LEU A 430 35.59 -1.57 -3.27
CA LEU A 430 34.78 -1.86 -2.09
C LEU A 430 35.24 -1.04 -0.89
N ALA A 431 34.30 -0.39 -0.20
CA ALA A 431 34.53 0.36 1.03
C ALA A 431 34.23 -0.51 2.26
N CYS A 432 35.26 -1.19 2.79
CA CYS A 432 35.11 -2.31 3.72
C CYS A 432 35.48 -1.98 5.17
N SER A 433 34.92 -2.78 6.09
CA SER A 433 35.17 -2.70 7.54
C SER A 433 35.15 -4.12 8.15
N THR A 434 34.95 -4.21 9.46
CA THR A 434 34.65 -5.46 10.17
C THR A 434 33.18 -5.46 10.62
N GLN A 435 32.53 -6.62 10.59
CA GLN A 435 31.13 -6.75 11.06
C GLN A 435 30.99 -6.31 12.53
N GLN A 436 32.00 -6.58 13.36
CA GLN A 436 32.01 -6.17 14.76
C GLN A 436 32.02 -4.64 14.92
N SER A 437 32.79 -3.92 14.11
CA SER A 437 32.78 -2.46 14.13
C SER A 437 31.43 -1.88 13.75
N ARG A 438 30.78 -2.43 12.72
CA ARG A 438 29.48 -1.94 12.22
C ARG A 438 28.38 -1.99 13.27
N LYS A 439 28.41 -3.01 14.13
CA LYS A 439 27.50 -3.15 15.29
C LYS A 439 27.69 -2.03 16.33
N HIS A 440 28.89 -1.49 16.47
CA HIS A 440 29.21 -0.46 17.47
C HIS A 440 29.21 0.96 16.89
N TRP A 441 29.68 1.12 15.66
CA TRP A 441 29.95 2.40 15.02
C TRP A 441 29.38 2.43 13.60
N THR A 442 28.15 2.92 13.50
CA THR A 442 27.47 3.26 12.24
C THR A 442 26.63 4.53 12.49
N PRO A 443 27.23 5.72 12.41
CA PRO A 443 26.57 6.97 12.82
C PRO A 443 25.30 7.32 12.05
N SER A 444 25.19 6.87 10.79
CA SER A 444 23.99 6.98 9.97
C SER A 444 22.78 6.25 10.57
N TYR A 445 22.99 5.19 11.35
CA TYR A 445 21.98 4.45 12.11
C TYR A 445 21.94 4.81 13.61
N ASN A 446 22.60 5.91 14.01
CA ASN A 446 22.73 6.35 15.40
C ASN A 446 23.47 5.34 16.32
N LEU A 447 24.29 4.45 15.75
CA LEU A 447 25.22 3.59 16.49
C LEU A 447 26.53 4.37 16.71
N LEU A 448 26.73 4.84 17.94
CA LEU A 448 27.78 5.81 18.31
C LEU A 448 28.69 5.31 19.43
N ASN A 449 28.94 4.00 19.50
CA ASN A 449 29.85 3.41 20.49
C ASN A 449 31.31 3.54 20.02
N ALA A 450 31.96 4.63 20.42
CA ALA A 450 33.31 4.99 19.99
C ALA A 450 34.38 3.93 20.32
N THR A 451 34.24 3.19 21.43
CA THR A 451 35.23 2.17 21.82
C THR A 451 35.21 0.94 20.93
N GLY A 452 34.10 0.72 20.21
CA GLY A 452 33.97 -0.39 19.26
C GLY A 452 34.19 0.02 17.80
N ALA A 453 34.52 1.29 17.54
CA ALA A 453 34.81 1.76 16.19
C ALA A 453 36.11 1.14 15.64
N SER A 454 36.07 0.65 14.41
CA SER A 454 37.24 0.16 13.70
C SER A 454 38.24 1.27 13.40
N THR A 455 39.52 0.92 13.50
CA THR A 455 40.65 1.72 13.01
C THR A 455 41.28 1.12 11.76
N THR A 456 40.68 0.06 11.21
CA THR A 456 41.24 -0.76 10.13
C THR A 456 40.32 -0.85 8.92
N ASP A 457 39.35 0.04 8.79
CA ASP A 457 38.55 0.15 7.56
C ASP A 457 39.47 0.46 6.38
N TYR A 458 39.11 -0.09 5.22
CA TYR A 458 39.98 -0.08 4.05
C TYR A 458 39.17 -0.06 2.77
N VAL A 459 39.76 0.51 1.73
CA VAL A 459 39.28 0.32 0.37
C VAL A 459 39.98 -0.90 -0.22
N ALA A 460 39.23 -1.77 -0.89
CA ALA A 460 39.78 -2.90 -1.63
C ALA A 460 39.32 -2.88 -3.08
N THR A 461 40.07 -3.56 -3.94
CA THR A 461 39.64 -3.94 -5.28
C THR A 461 39.48 -5.44 -5.39
N TYR A 462 38.50 -5.88 -6.19
CA TYR A 462 38.29 -7.26 -6.58
C TYR A 462 38.26 -7.34 -8.12
N ASP A 463 39.20 -8.09 -8.68
CA ASP A 463 39.23 -8.40 -10.11
C ASP A 463 38.56 -9.78 -10.34
N PRO A 464 37.37 -9.81 -10.94
CA PRO A 464 36.63 -11.04 -11.12
C PRO A 464 37.15 -11.89 -12.29
N SER A 465 38.17 -11.44 -13.04
CA SER A 465 38.80 -12.22 -14.12
C SER A 465 39.77 -13.27 -13.60
N ASN A 466 40.49 -12.94 -12.51
CA ASN A 466 41.50 -13.77 -11.86
C ASN A 466 41.21 -14.03 -10.37
N SER A 467 40.11 -13.47 -9.85
CA SER A 467 39.71 -13.52 -8.43
C SER A 467 40.73 -12.88 -7.47
N HIS A 468 41.53 -11.93 -7.95
CA HIS A 468 42.54 -11.26 -7.15
C HIS A 468 41.92 -10.13 -6.33
N ILE A 469 42.35 -10.01 -5.07
CA ILE A 469 41.94 -8.96 -4.14
C ILE A 469 43.14 -8.09 -3.82
N THR A 470 42.98 -6.77 -3.92
CA THR A 470 44.01 -5.82 -3.49
C THR A 470 43.46 -4.91 -2.41
N ARG A 471 44.08 -4.85 -1.23
CA ARG A 471 43.79 -3.80 -0.26
C ARG A 471 44.60 -2.56 -0.59
N LEU A 472 43.94 -1.42 -0.78
CA LEU A 472 44.61 -0.17 -1.10
C LEU A 472 45.15 0.48 0.17
N THR A 473 46.38 0.96 0.10
CA THR A 473 47.02 1.69 1.19
C THR A 473 46.74 3.18 1.10
N THR A 474 46.76 3.90 2.22
CA THR A 474 46.56 5.36 2.28
C THR A 474 47.81 6.01 2.88
N PRO A 475 48.94 6.06 2.15
CA PRO A 475 50.19 6.59 2.69
C PRO A 475 50.02 8.04 3.12
N ASN A 476 50.54 8.37 4.31
CA ASN A 476 50.53 9.72 4.89
C ASN A 476 49.14 10.33 5.12
N PHE A 477 48.09 9.51 5.24
CA PHE A 477 46.72 10.00 5.48
C PHE A 477 46.39 10.18 6.97
N ASN A 478 45.85 11.36 7.30
CA ASN A 478 45.03 11.71 8.48
C ASN A 478 45.60 11.44 9.88
N ASN A 479 46.94 11.47 10.08
CA ASN A 479 47.61 11.53 11.40
C ASN A 479 47.02 10.60 12.50
N GLY A 480 46.53 9.41 12.14
CA GLY A 480 45.98 8.42 13.07
C GLY A 480 44.47 8.49 13.37
N ARG A 481 43.68 9.42 12.80
CA ARG A 481 42.20 9.37 12.93
C ARG A 481 41.53 8.31 12.05
N GLY A 482 42.27 7.79 11.07
CA GLY A 482 41.90 6.63 10.27
C GLY A 482 40.71 6.85 9.32
N LEU A 483 40.26 5.75 8.75
CA LEU A 483 39.04 5.67 7.96
C LEU A 483 37.95 4.96 8.77
N SER A 484 36.73 5.45 8.66
CA SER A 484 35.50 4.78 9.06
C SER A 484 34.51 4.91 7.91
N LEU A 485 34.54 3.92 7.02
CA LEU A 485 34.02 4.07 5.66
C LEU A 485 32.52 3.81 5.58
N HIS A 486 31.82 4.55 4.74
CA HIS A 486 30.42 4.32 4.41
C HIS A 486 30.27 4.36 2.87
N GLY A 487 29.48 5.30 2.34
CA GLY A 487 29.37 5.53 0.90
C GLY A 487 30.69 5.89 0.21
N MET A 488 30.76 5.58 -1.08
CA MET A 488 31.94 5.73 -1.92
C MET A 488 31.55 5.92 -3.38
N ASP A 489 32.34 6.73 -4.09
CA ASP A 489 32.35 6.73 -5.55
C ASP A 489 33.76 6.65 -6.11
N VAL A 490 33.89 6.08 -7.31
CA VAL A 490 35.15 5.96 -8.05
C VAL A 490 34.93 6.42 -9.47
N VAL A 491 35.58 7.52 -9.84
CA VAL A 491 35.33 8.24 -11.10
C VAL A 491 36.62 8.40 -11.87
N THR A 492 36.61 8.03 -13.15
CA THR A 492 37.74 8.25 -14.06
C THR A 492 37.91 9.74 -14.32
N SER A 493 39.14 10.23 -14.25
CA SER A 493 39.45 11.64 -14.53
C SER A 493 39.20 11.97 -15.99
N SER A 494 38.51 13.09 -16.24
CA SER A 494 38.29 13.59 -17.61
C SER A 494 39.56 14.17 -18.24
N ALA A 495 40.53 14.58 -17.41
CA ALA A 495 41.82 15.09 -17.86
C ALA A 495 42.86 13.98 -18.10
N HIS A 496 42.81 12.91 -17.30
CA HIS A 496 43.80 11.83 -17.27
C HIS A 496 43.10 10.46 -17.15
N PRO A 497 42.74 9.79 -18.24
CA PRO A 497 41.95 8.55 -18.20
C PRO A 497 42.55 7.41 -17.37
N GLU A 498 43.86 7.42 -17.12
CA GLU A 498 44.55 6.46 -16.25
C GLU A 498 44.39 6.77 -14.74
N GLU A 499 43.98 8.00 -14.40
CA GLU A 499 43.76 8.48 -13.03
C GLU A 499 42.29 8.31 -12.64
N LEU A 500 42.07 7.82 -11.43
CA LEU A 500 40.76 7.65 -10.81
C LEU A 500 40.68 8.51 -9.55
N PHE A 501 39.62 9.28 -9.42
CA PHE A 501 39.24 9.93 -8.16
C PHE A 501 38.41 8.98 -7.32
N VAL A 502 38.67 8.94 -6.02
CA VAL A 502 37.95 8.12 -5.06
C VAL A 502 37.39 9.03 -3.98
N TYR A 503 36.07 9.16 -3.94
CA TYR A 503 35.34 9.97 -2.97
C TYR A 503 34.81 9.04 -1.88
N LEU A 504 35.09 9.35 -0.61
CA LEU A 504 34.73 8.49 0.52
C LEU A 504 33.99 9.27 1.59
N VAL A 505 32.85 8.75 2.01
CA VAL A 505 32.22 9.16 3.27
C VAL A 505 33.03 8.56 4.43
N ASN A 506 33.53 9.42 5.31
CA ASN A 506 34.35 9.04 6.47
C ASN A 506 33.72 9.52 7.79
N HIS A 507 33.22 8.58 8.58
CA HIS A 507 32.55 8.83 9.86
C HIS A 507 33.52 8.80 11.05
N ARG A 508 34.39 9.80 11.15
CA ARG A 508 35.45 9.84 12.17
C ARG A 508 34.85 10.00 13.58
N LEU A 509 35.59 9.52 14.60
CA LEU A 509 35.26 9.81 16.00
C LEU A 509 35.25 11.32 16.26
N PRO A 510 34.32 11.88 17.06
CA PRO A 510 34.29 13.31 17.36
C PRO A 510 35.57 13.80 18.04
N LEU A 511 35.90 15.07 17.80
CA LEU A 511 37.02 15.75 18.45
C LEU A 511 36.64 16.26 19.85
N GLY A 512 37.62 16.25 20.76
CA GLY A 512 37.49 16.71 22.15
C GLY A 512 36.86 15.69 23.10
N ASP A 513 36.63 16.09 24.35
CA ASP A 513 36.21 15.18 25.44
C ASP A 513 34.70 14.87 25.44
N LYS A 514 33.94 15.41 24.47
CA LYS A 514 32.50 15.17 24.41
C LYS A 514 32.22 13.73 23.95
N PRO A 515 31.39 12.97 24.68
CA PRO A 515 31.04 11.63 24.24
C PRO A 515 30.28 11.67 22.90
N ALA A 516 30.50 10.66 22.05
CA ALA A 516 29.88 10.57 20.73
C ALA A 516 28.35 10.58 20.78
N SER A 517 27.72 10.08 21.85
CA SER A 517 26.27 10.17 22.06
C SER A 517 25.73 11.60 22.23
N LYS A 518 26.62 12.59 22.47
CA LYS A 518 26.28 14.01 22.59
C LYS A 518 26.77 14.84 21.41
N ALA A 519 27.93 14.51 20.85
CA ALA A 519 28.51 15.24 19.73
C ALA A 519 28.09 14.70 18.35
N GLY A 520 27.83 13.40 18.25
CA GLY A 520 27.73 12.67 17.00
C GLY A 520 29.09 12.35 16.41
N ALA A 521 29.11 11.73 15.22
CA ALA A 521 30.34 11.51 14.49
C ALA A 521 30.82 12.80 13.82
N ASP A 522 32.14 12.94 13.68
CA ASP A 522 32.79 13.99 12.90
C ASP A 522 32.90 13.55 11.43
N SER A 523 31.73 13.47 10.80
CA SER A 523 31.58 12.96 9.44
C SER A 523 32.09 13.96 8.42
N VAL A 524 32.86 13.47 7.45
CA VAL A 524 33.49 14.25 6.38
C VAL A 524 33.44 13.49 5.07
N VAL A 525 33.80 14.18 3.98
CA VAL A 525 34.11 13.54 2.69
C VAL A 525 35.61 13.61 2.46
N GLU A 526 36.22 12.48 2.18
CA GLU A 526 37.64 12.39 1.80
C GLU A 526 37.75 12.20 0.29
N VAL A 527 38.57 13.00 -0.36
CA VAL A 527 38.89 12.90 -1.78
C VAL A 527 40.29 12.35 -1.92
N PHE A 528 40.41 11.24 -2.63
CA PHE A 528 41.67 10.60 -2.97
C PHE A 528 41.82 10.48 -4.47
N LYS A 529 43.04 10.14 -4.90
CA LYS A 529 43.31 9.67 -6.25
C LYS A 529 44.15 8.40 -6.27
N THR A 530 43.98 7.61 -7.33
CA THR A 530 44.77 6.42 -7.65
C THR A 530 44.88 6.29 -9.17
N THR A 531 45.66 5.34 -9.65
CA THR A 531 45.59 4.89 -11.05
C THR A 531 44.85 3.56 -11.16
N GLU A 532 44.40 3.21 -12.36
CA GLU A 532 43.94 1.86 -12.66
C GLU A 532 44.99 0.81 -12.24
N GLY A 533 44.57 -0.21 -11.49
CA GLY A 533 45.49 -1.24 -10.95
C GLY A 533 46.45 -0.74 -9.85
N GLY A 534 46.34 0.52 -9.43
CA GLY A 534 47.13 1.10 -8.35
C GLY A 534 46.90 0.40 -7.01
N ARG A 535 47.89 0.49 -6.11
CA ARG A 535 47.86 -0.13 -4.77
C ARG A 535 47.77 0.88 -3.63
N ALA A 536 47.68 2.17 -3.95
CA ALA A 536 47.67 3.26 -2.98
C ALA A 536 46.68 4.35 -3.39
N LEU A 537 45.92 4.84 -2.42
CA LEU A 537 45.09 6.04 -2.51
C LEU A 537 45.91 7.22 -1.99
N THR A 538 46.22 8.16 -2.88
CA THR A 538 46.86 9.43 -2.51
C THR A 538 45.78 10.42 -2.09
N HIS A 539 45.84 10.88 -0.84
CA HIS A 539 44.86 11.85 -0.33
C HIS A 539 45.03 13.20 -1.00
N LEU A 540 43.92 13.79 -1.42
CA LEU A 540 43.87 15.12 -2.02
C LEU A 540 43.28 16.14 -1.05
N LYS A 541 42.13 15.82 -0.44
CA LYS A 541 41.40 16.76 0.39
C LYS A 541 40.48 16.07 1.38
N THR A 542 40.44 16.57 2.61
CA THR A 542 39.33 16.36 3.53
C THR A 542 38.38 17.55 3.41
N VAL A 543 37.11 17.27 3.13
CA VAL A 543 36.04 18.28 3.02
C VAL A 543 35.18 18.21 4.28
N GLU A 544 35.25 19.26 5.07
CA GLU A 544 34.51 19.42 6.32
C GLU A 544 33.63 20.67 6.19
N ASP A 545 32.33 20.51 6.39
CA ASP A 545 31.37 21.60 6.26
C ASP A 545 30.14 21.34 7.14
N LEU A 546 29.44 22.39 7.56
CA LEU A 546 28.20 22.30 8.34
C LEU A 546 27.04 21.65 7.56
N ILE A 547 27.08 21.72 6.23
CA ILE A 547 26.12 21.05 5.34
C ILE A 547 26.32 19.52 5.35
N ILE A 548 27.50 19.03 5.72
CA ILE A 548 27.79 17.61 5.92
C ILE A 548 27.36 17.24 7.34
N ILE A 549 26.17 16.67 7.50
CA ILE A 549 25.55 16.40 8.81
C ILE A 549 25.68 14.91 9.16
N THR A 550 25.04 14.07 8.35
CA THR A 550 25.06 12.60 8.47
C THR A 550 25.15 12.00 7.07
N PRO A 551 26.29 12.20 6.38
CA PRO A 551 26.47 11.75 5.00
C PRO A 551 26.26 10.23 4.91
N ASN A 552 25.51 9.79 3.91
CA ASN A 552 25.21 8.38 3.68
C ASN A 552 25.97 7.88 2.44
N ASP A 553 25.66 8.43 1.27
CA ASP A 553 26.29 8.06 0.00
C ASP A 553 26.71 9.29 -0.81
N ILE A 554 27.55 9.09 -1.84
CA ILE A 554 28.22 10.14 -2.62
C ILE A 554 28.30 9.79 -4.10
N VAL A 555 28.22 10.80 -4.97
CA VAL A 555 28.63 10.72 -6.38
C VAL A 555 29.62 11.84 -6.71
N GLY A 556 30.77 11.45 -7.22
CA GLY A 556 31.86 12.35 -7.57
C GLY A 556 31.78 12.84 -9.00
N ALA A 557 32.42 13.97 -9.29
CA ALA A 557 32.69 14.41 -10.64
C ALA A 557 34.09 13.97 -11.10
N ASP A 558 34.26 13.92 -12.42
CA ASP A 558 35.50 13.56 -13.11
C ASP A 558 36.58 14.65 -13.07
N ASP A 559 36.29 15.80 -12.44
CA ASP A 559 37.20 16.90 -12.18
C ASP A 559 38.06 16.71 -10.91
N GLY A 560 37.69 15.76 -10.05
CA GLY A 560 38.34 15.54 -8.75
C GLY A 560 38.00 16.58 -7.68
N LYS A 561 37.03 17.46 -7.95
CA LYS A 561 36.71 18.65 -7.16
C LYS A 561 35.25 18.75 -6.74
N SER A 562 34.32 18.28 -7.56
CA SER A 562 32.88 18.42 -7.32
C SER A 562 32.25 17.11 -6.89
N PHE A 563 31.25 17.16 -6.01
CA PHE A 563 30.44 15.97 -5.69
C PHE A 563 29.07 16.34 -5.12
N PHE A 564 28.11 15.43 -5.29
CA PHE A 564 26.84 15.42 -4.56
C PHE A 564 26.85 14.32 -3.51
N PHE A 565 26.21 14.56 -2.37
CA PHE A 565 26.11 13.59 -1.30
C PHE A 565 24.75 13.67 -0.61
N THR A 566 24.35 12.59 0.04
CA THR A 566 23.08 12.53 0.78
C THR A 566 23.31 12.65 2.28
N ASN A 567 22.52 13.47 2.97
CA ASN A 567 22.39 13.40 4.42
C ASN A 567 21.12 12.62 4.77
N ASN A 568 21.24 11.49 5.46
CA ASN A 568 20.06 10.71 5.81
C ASN A 568 19.24 11.30 6.98
N ASN A 569 19.79 12.27 7.71
CA ASN A 569 19.15 12.97 8.81
C ASN A 569 19.58 14.45 8.84
N GLY A 570 18.75 15.31 9.43
CA GLY A 570 19.04 16.74 9.59
C GLY A 570 19.82 17.07 10.87
N ILE A 571 20.10 16.08 11.72
CA ILE A 571 20.83 16.27 12.99
C ILE A 571 21.75 15.08 13.28
N ARG A 572 22.85 15.34 13.99
CA ARG A 572 23.88 14.32 14.29
C ARG A 572 23.51 13.35 15.41
N VAL A 573 22.71 13.77 16.41
CA VAL A 573 22.31 12.93 17.57
C VAL A 573 20.91 13.27 18.07
N GLY A 574 20.35 12.42 18.93
CA GLY A 574 19.16 12.73 19.72
C GLY A 574 17.85 12.21 19.15
N PHE A 575 16.77 12.39 19.93
CA PHE A 575 15.47 11.80 19.66
C PHE A 575 14.84 12.25 18.32
N ALA A 576 15.11 13.49 17.89
CA ALA A 576 14.54 14.03 16.67
C ALA A 576 14.96 13.27 15.39
N ARG A 577 16.03 12.45 15.44
CA ARG A 577 16.38 11.52 14.35
C ARG A 577 15.27 10.48 14.10
N TYR A 578 14.57 10.07 15.15
CA TYR A 578 13.48 9.10 15.04
C TYR A 578 12.18 9.72 14.51
N LEU A 579 12.05 11.05 14.42
CA LEU A 579 10.88 11.69 13.82
C LEU A 579 10.78 11.41 12.31
N GLY A 580 11.91 11.11 11.66
CA GLY A 580 11.94 10.71 10.25
C GLY A 580 11.13 9.45 9.96
N VAL A 581 11.03 8.53 10.93
CA VAL A 581 10.23 7.30 10.85
C VAL A 581 8.72 7.58 10.80
N VAL A 582 8.27 8.69 11.38
CA VAL A 582 6.85 9.09 11.40
C VAL A 582 6.51 10.20 10.41
N GLY A 583 7.40 10.46 9.44
CA GLY A 583 7.12 11.27 8.26
C GLY A 583 7.84 12.62 8.24
N HIS A 584 8.62 12.94 9.26
CA HIS A 584 9.32 14.22 9.32
C HIS A 584 10.46 14.29 8.28
N LYS A 585 10.38 15.28 7.40
CA LYS A 585 11.35 15.48 6.31
C LYS A 585 12.57 16.29 6.76
N ALA A 586 13.55 15.62 7.35
CA ALA A 586 14.79 16.24 7.81
C ALA A 586 16.03 15.88 6.98
N ALA A 587 15.92 14.95 6.04
CA ALA A 587 17.04 14.57 5.18
C ALA A 587 17.30 15.64 4.08
N SER A 588 18.45 15.54 3.44
CA SER A 588 18.85 16.46 2.36
C SER A 588 19.83 15.83 1.37
N VAL A 589 20.01 16.49 0.23
CA VAL A 589 21.11 16.27 -0.71
C VAL A 589 21.97 17.53 -0.69
N GLY A 590 23.28 17.38 -0.51
CA GLY A 590 24.26 18.46 -0.58
C GLY A 590 25.07 18.41 -1.87
N TYR A 591 25.59 19.56 -2.27
CA TYR A 591 26.60 19.73 -3.31
C TYR A 591 27.82 20.41 -2.69
N CYS A 592 29.01 19.93 -3.02
CA CYS A 592 30.26 20.56 -2.64
C CYS A 592 31.18 20.70 -3.84
N HIS A 593 31.96 21.78 -3.84
CA HIS A 593 33.17 21.92 -4.64
C HIS A 593 34.33 22.22 -3.69
N ILE A 594 35.46 21.50 -3.80
CA ILE A 594 36.54 21.55 -2.79
C ILE A 594 37.17 22.95 -2.61
N GLU A 595 37.01 23.84 -3.59
CA GLU A 595 37.49 25.23 -3.55
C GLU A 595 36.38 26.26 -3.28
N GLU A 596 35.11 25.94 -3.57
CA GLU A 596 34.00 26.91 -3.49
C GLU A 596 33.11 26.69 -2.25
N GLY A 597 33.29 25.56 -1.56
CA GLY A 597 32.51 25.19 -0.37
C GLY A 597 31.29 24.32 -0.70
N CYS A 598 30.41 24.16 0.29
CA CYS A 598 29.24 23.31 0.19
C CYS A 598 27.93 24.08 0.33
N LYS A 599 26.85 23.53 -0.25
CA LYS A 599 25.48 24.01 -0.07
C LYS A 599 24.47 22.86 -0.15
N PHE A 600 23.27 23.09 0.37
CA PHE A 600 22.16 22.19 0.10
C PHE A 600 21.74 22.30 -1.37
N ALA A 601 21.67 21.15 -2.02
CA ALA A 601 21.17 21.00 -3.39
C ALA A 601 19.68 20.65 -3.40
N LEU A 602 19.21 19.92 -2.38
CA LEU A 602 17.80 19.64 -2.09
C LEU A 602 17.58 19.47 -0.59
N GLU A 603 16.60 20.15 -0.02
CA GLU A 603 16.25 20.04 1.40
C GLU A 603 14.90 19.36 1.61
N LYS A 604 14.62 18.98 2.86
CA LYS A 604 13.33 18.44 3.29
C LYS A 604 12.93 17.18 2.50
N THR A 605 13.88 16.26 2.37
CA THR A 605 13.64 14.92 1.83
C THR A 605 13.34 13.92 2.95
N HIS A 606 12.90 12.73 2.57
CA HIS A 606 12.75 11.59 3.47
C HIS A 606 13.99 10.70 3.36
N SER A 607 14.62 10.40 4.50
CA SER A 607 15.67 9.38 4.68
C SER A 607 16.58 9.13 3.47
N SER A 608 17.15 10.20 2.89
CA SER A 608 18.00 10.12 1.70
C SER A 608 19.20 9.21 1.95
N ASN A 609 19.39 8.23 1.08
CA ASN A 609 20.36 7.15 1.23
C ASN A 609 21.24 7.09 -0.04
N GLY A 610 21.21 5.99 -0.80
CA GLY A 610 21.94 5.85 -2.05
C GLY A 610 21.77 7.00 -3.03
N ILE A 611 22.87 7.38 -3.69
CA ILE A 611 22.84 8.37 -4.78
C ILE A 611 23.58 7.82 -6.00
N ALA A 612 23.02 8.06 -7.19
CA ALA A 612 23.63 7.72 -8.46
C ALA A 612 23.40 8.85 -9.48
N THR A 613 24.32 9.00 -10.44
CA THR A 613 24.19 9.97 -11.52
C THR A 613 24.19 9.27 -12.87
N ALA A 614 23.33 9.73 -13.79
CA ALA A 614 23.37 9.32 -15.19
C ALA A 614 24.28 10.25 -16.01
N PRO A 615 24.77 9.79 -17.18
CA PRO A 615 25.62 10.60 -18.06
C PRO A 615 24.99 11.92 -18.52
N ASN A 616 23.66 11.99 -18.58
CA ASN A 616 22.91 13.21 -18.91
C ASN A 616 22.77 14.19 -17.72
N GLY A 617 23.38 13.89 -16.56
CA GLY A 617 23.31 14.71 -15.35
C GLY A 617 22.05 14.50 -14.49
N THR A 618 21.17 13.55 -14.82
CA THR A 618 20.06 13.15 -13.94
C THR A 618 20.61 12.46 -12.69
N LEU A 619 20.17 12.89 -11.51
CA LEU A 619 20.51 12.22 -10.24
C LEU A 619 19.35 11.37 -9.75
N TYR A 620 19.68 10.26 -9.10
CA TYR A 620 18.74 9.34 -8.46
C TYR A 620 19.08 9.26 -6.99
N VAL A 621 18.10 9.45 -6.11
CA VAL A 621 18.30 9.38 -4.65
C VAL A 621 17.32 8.38 -4.03
N GLY A 622 17.85 7.35 -3.38
CA GLY A 622 17.08 6.34 -2.67
C GLY A 622 16.51 6.88 -1.35
N ASP A 623 15.31 6.43 -1.00
CA ASP A 623 14.68 6.63 0.31
C ASP A 623 14.64 5.29 1.05
N SER A 624 15.47 5.14 2.08
CA SER A 624 15.60 3.87 2.82
C SER A 624 14.47 3.59 3.82
N THR A 625 13.61 4.57 4.12
CA THR A 625 12.57 4.44 5.16
C THR A 625 11.18 4.22 4.57
N TYR A 626 10.81 4.98 3.54
CA TYR A 626 9.49 4.91 2.92
C TYR A 626 9.46 4.07 1.65
N GLY A 627 10.63 3.76 1.09
CA GLY A 627 10.70 3.19 -0.23
C GLY A 627 10.47 4.24 -1.31
N GLY A 628 11.46 4.39 -2.16
CA GLY A 628 11.43 5.26 -3.30
C GLY A 628 12.83 5.47 -3.88
N VAL A 629 12.90 5.83 -5.15
CA VAL A 629 14.00 6.53 -5.76
C VAL A 629 13.42 7.83 -6.31
N THR A 630 13.89 8.95 -5.77
CA THR A 630 13.57 10.27 -6.26
C THR A 630 14.46 10.56 -7.47
N VAL A 631 13.85 10.90 -8.61
CA VAL A 631 14.57 11.31 -9.82
C VAL A 631 14.70 12.82 -9.81
N LEU A 632 15.92 13.30 -10.00
CA LEU A 632 16.31 14.69 -9.80
C LEU A 632 16.97 15.26 -11.05
N GLU A 633 16.56 16.45 -11.42
CA GLU A 633 17.19 17.26 -12.47
C GLU A 633 18.14 18.28 -11.84
N ARG A 634 19.40 18.27 -12.31
CA ARG A 634 20.42 19.24 -11.92
C ARG A 634 20.22 20.57 -12.66
N GLN A 635 20.05 21.64 -11.89
CA GLN A 635 20.00 23.00 -12.39
C GLN A 635 21.40 23.57 -12.60
N THR A 636 21.49 24.71 -13.30
CA THR A 636 22.76 25.38 -13.64
C THR A 636 23.56 25.81 -12.42
N ASP A 637 22.89 26.10 -11.31
CA ASP A 637 23.51 26.44 -10.04
C ASP A 637 23.74 25.22 -9.14
N ASN A 638 23.58 23.98 -9.62
CA ASN A 638 23.68 22.75 -8.85
C ASN A 638 22.59 22.55 -7.78
N THR A 639 21.50 23.32 -7.80
CA THR A 639 20.28 22.91 -7.10
C THR A 639 19.59 21.76 -7.85
N LEU A 640 18.73 21.02 -7.15
CA LEU A 640 18.06 19.83 -7.68
C LEU A 640 16.55 20.01 -7.62
N VAL A 641 15.89 19.64 -8.71
CA VAL A 641 14.42 19.65 -8.82
C VAL A 641 13.92 18.22 -8.95
N VAL A 642 12.87 17.88 -8.20
CA VAL A 642 12.23 16.55 -8.29
C VAL A 642 11.42 16.47 -9.58
N THR A 643 11.77 15.51 -10.45
CA THR A 643 11.06 15.27 -11.71
C THR A 643 10.23 13.99 -11.70
N ASP A 644 10.58 13.02 -10.85
CA ASP A 644 9.88 11.75 -10.78
C ASP A 644 10.12 10.99 -9.46
N SER A 645 9.38 9.90 -9.24
CA SER A 645 9.56 9.00 -8.10
C SER A 645 9.24 7.54 -8.49
N ILE A 646 10.15 6.62 -8.14
CA ILE A 646 10.09 5.19 -8.49
C ILE A 646 10.04 4.37 -7.20
N ALA A 647 9.20 3.34 -7.05
CA ALA A 647 9.12 2.56 -5.80
C ALA A 647 10.25 1.51 -5.65
N THR A 648 11.23 1.69 -4.75
CA THR A 648 12.37 0.78 -4.45
C THR A 648 13.30 1.35 -3.35
N VAL A 649 14.27 0.62 -2.75
CA VAL A 649 15.08 1.09 -1.58
C VAL A 649 16.60 0.83 -1.71
N ASP A 650 17.39 1.51 -0.85
CA ASP A 650 18.85 1.52 -0.50
C ASP A 650 19.88 2.06 -1.52
N ASN A 651 21.13 1.55 -1.61
CA ASN A 651 22.13 2.13 -2.51
C ASN A 651 21.83 1.88 -3.99
N LEU A 652 22.25 2.86 -4.78
CA LEU A 652 22.01 2.93 -6.20
C LEU A 652 23.33 2.86 -6.98
N ALA A 653 23.26 2.27 -8.17
CA ALA A 653 24.34 2.26 -9.15
C ALA A 653 23.77 2.28 -10.57
N LEU A 654 24.46 2.95 -11.50
CA LEU A 654 24.13 2.88 -12.92
C LEU A 654 25.03 1.86 -13.63
N ASP A 655 24.45 1.04 -14.50
CA ASP A 655 25.25 0.24 -15.44
C ASP A 655 25.56 0.99 -16.75
N ALA A 656 26.43 0.41 -17.57
CA ALA A 656 26.83 1.01 -18.85
C ALA A 656 25.68 1.06 -19.88
N ASP A 657 24.60 0.31 -19.69
CA ASP A 657 23.40 0.34 -20.52
C ASP A 657 22.42 1.45 -20.05
N GLY A 658 22.78 2.21 -19.01
CA GLY A 658 21.94 3.26 -18.43
C GLY A 658 20.83 2.75 -17.52
N GLN A 659 20.89 1.50 -17.08
CA GLN A 659 19.92 0.91 -16.15
C GLN A 659 20.37 1.13 -14.72
N LEU A 660 19.43 1.51 -13.86
CA LEU A 660 19.67 1.75 -12.45
C LEU A 660 19.49 0.44 -11.67
N TRP A 661 20.46 0.12 -10.84
CA TRP A 661 20.48 -1.05 -9.97
C TRP A 661 20.36 -0.60 -8.52
N ALA A 662 19.44 -1.23 -7.79
CA ALA A 662 19.16 -0.91 -6.40
C ALA A 662 19.26 -2.17 -5.53
N ALA A 663 19.94 -2.05 -4.39
CA ALA A 663 19.96 -3.08 -3.36
C ALA A 663 18.77 -2.90 -2.42
N ALA A 664 17.95 -3.93 -2.23
CA ALA A 664 16.78 -3.84 -1.39
C ALA A 664 16.82 -4.85 -0.24
N ALA A 665 16.50 -4.37 0.98
CA ALA A 665 16.21 -5.20 2.14
C ALA A 665 14.69 -5.46 2.22
N PRO A 666 14.17 -6.63 1.79
CA PRO A 666 12.73 -6.87 1.71
C PRO A 666 12.02 -6.88 3.07
N GLN A 667 12.77 -7.07 4.16
CA GLN A 667 12.27 -7.01 5.54
C GLN A 667 13.18 -6.10 6.37
N THR A 668 12.93 -4.78 6.36
CA THR A 668 13.81 -3.80 7.02
C THR A 668 13.99 -4.05 8.52
N LEU A 669 12.96 -4.52 9.26
CA LEU A 669 13.14 -4.85 10.68
C LEU A 669 14.11 -6.02 10.88
N THR A 670 14.09 -7.01 10.00
CA THR A 670 15.06 -8.12 10.02
C THR A 670 16.45 -7.61 9.67
N ALA A 671 16.57 -6.66 8.73
CA ALA A 671 17.83 -5.98 8.42
C ALA A 671 18.38 -5.18 9.61
N CYS A 672 17.55 -4.43 10.34
CA CYS A 672 17.96 -3.73 11.56
C CYS A 672 18.47 -4.73 12.63
N ARG A 673 17.75 -5.85 12.84
CA ARG A 673 18.19 -6.89 13.77
C ARG A 673 19.51 -7.53 13.34
N HIS A 674 19.71 -7.76 12.03
CA HIS A 674 20.99 -8.23 11.49
C HIS A 674 22.10 -7.22 11.77
N LEU A 675 21.87 -5.91 11.61
CA LEU A 675 22.89 -4.90 11.92
C LEU A 675 23.28 -4.89 13.42
N GLU A 676 22.33 -5.14 14.32
CA GLU A 676 22.59 -5.26 15.76
C GLU A 676 23.39 -6.52 16.14
N ASP A 677 23.32 -7.57 15.32
CA ASP A 677 23.92 -8.88 15.58
C ASP A 677 24.24 -9.62 14.28
N PRO A 678 25.24 -9.13 13.51
CA PRO A 678 25.45 -9.57 12.13
C PRO A 678 26.07 -10.96 12.02
N GLU A 679 26.63 -11.46 13.12
CA GLU A 679 27.23 -12.80 13.20
C GLU A 679 26.17 -13.88 13.47
N SER A 680 25.08 -13.55 14.19
CA SER A 680 24.10 -14.54 14.65
C SER A 680 22.74 -14.45 13.94
N LYS A 681 22.41 -13.29 13.34
CA LYS A 681 21.14 -13.06 12.67
C LYS A 681 21.37 -12.85 11.19
N GLN A 682 20.47 -13.34 10.35
CA GLN A 682 20.49 -13.13 8.90
C GLN A 682 19.38 -12.14 8.50
N SER A 683 19.53 -11.53 7.33
CA SER A 683 18.53 -10.65 6.73
C SER A 683 18.31 -10.98 5.25
N PRO A 684 17.06 -11.12 4.80
CA PRO A 684 16.76 -11.29 3.39
C PRO A 684 17.31 -10.15 2.54
N SER A 685 17.72 -10.48 1.33
CA SER A 685 18.38 -9.55 0.41
C SER A 685 17.80 -9.66 -0.99
N ALA A 686 17.61 -8.54 -1.68
CA ALA A 686 17.16 -8.50 -3.07
C ALA A 686 17.96 -7.46 -3.89
N ALA A 687 18.12 -7.71 -5.19
CA ALA A 687 18.63 -6.73 -6.13
C ALA A 687 17.56 -6.41 -7.19
N LEU A 688 17.34 -5.13 -7.43
CA LEU A 688 16.34 -4.61 -8.35
C LEU A 688 17.04 -3.91 -9.51
N ARG A 689 16.49 -4.07 -10.71
CA ARG A 689 16.91 -3.39 -11.93
C ARG A 689 15.79 -2.51 -12.42
N ILE A 690 16.12 -1.26 -12.72
CA ILE A 690 15.19 -0.20 -13.07
C ILE A 690 15.64 0.33 -14.43
N SER A 691 14.80 0.18 -15.44
CA SER A 691 15.08 0.65 -16.79
C SER A 691 13.97 1.60 -17.26
N ILE A 692 14.25 2.38 -18.31
CA ILE A 692 13.17 3.06 -19.04
C ILE A 692 12.18 1.98 -19.54
N ASN A 693 10.90 2.25 -19.35
CA ASN A 693 9.85 1.38 -19.85
C ASN A 693 9.66 1.65 -21.34
N THR A 694 9.95 0.64 -22.16
CA THR A 694 9.68 0.66 -23.61
C THR A 694 8.56 -0.31 -23.99
N GLY A 695 7.92 -0.94 -23.00
CA GLY A 695 6.80 -1.84 -23.21
C GLY A 695 5.48 -1.11 -23.48
N PRO A 696 4.38 -1.85 -23.73
CA PRO A 696 3.06 -1.25 -23.97
C PRO A 696 2.59 -0.30 -22.86
N ASN A 697 3.02 -0.55 -21.61
CA ASN A 697 2.67 0.30 -20.47
C ASN A 697 3.31 1.69 -20.50
N ALA A 698 4.38 1.89 -21.27
CA ALA A 698 4.99 3.21 -21.47
C ALA A 698 4.01 4.20 -22.10
N PHE A 699 3.12 3.70 -22.98
CA PHE A 699 2.03 4.49 -23.56
C PHE A 699 1.02 4.97 -22.51
N TYR A 700 0.89 4.26 -21.38
CA TYR A 700 0.00 4.61 -20.26
C TYR A 700 0.70 5.41 -19.16
N GLY A 701 1.88 5.98 -19.43
CA GLY A 701 2.59 6.87 -18.52
C GLY A 701 3.51 6.18 -17.50
N GLU A 702 3.62 4.84 -17.51
CA GLU A 702 4.63 4.14 -16.71
C GLU A 702 6.02 4.37 -17.33
N LYS A 703 6.78 5.35 -16.84
CA LYS A 703 8.09 5.71 -17.41
C LYS A 703 9.20 4.71 -17.10
N TYR A 704 9.11 4.00 -15.97
CA TYR A 704 10.15 3.09 -15.49
C TYR A 704 9.61 1.69 -15.28
N LYS A 705 10.43 0.69 -15.63
CA LYS A 705 10.18 -0.72 -15.37
C LYS A 705 11.10 -1.19 -14.25
N VAL A 706 10.53 -1.66 -13.14
CA VAL A 706 11.29 -2.23 -12.01
C VAL A 706 11.20 -3.75 -12.06
N GLN A 707 12.34 -4.43 -12.03
CA GLN A 707 12.45 -5.88 -12.08
C GLN A 707 13.28 -6.40 -10.92
N LYS A 708 12.77 -7.41 -10.21
CA LYS A 708 13.56 -8.15 -9.23
C LYS A 708 14.51 -9.08 -9.97
N MET A 709 15.81 -8.87 -9.82
CA MET A 709 16.85 -9.65 -10.50
C MET A 709 17.47 -10.70 -9.60
N PHE A 710 17.39 -10.53 -8.28
CA PHE A 710 17.88 -11.45 -7.27
C PHE A 710 17.03 -11.35 -6.00
N GLU A 711 16.83 -12.47 -5.30
CA GLU A 711 16.26 -12.53 -3.95
C GLU A 711 16.79 -13.75 -3.21
N ASP A 712 17.20 -13.55 -1.96
CA ASP A 712 17.73 -14.58 -1.07
C ASP A 712 17.19 -14.43 0.35
N GLY A 713 17.05 -15.56 1.06
CA GLY A 713 16.57 -15.60 2.44
C GLY A 713 17.53 -15.01 3.48
N GLY A 714 18.81 -14.83 3.12
CA GLY A 714 19.86 -14.40 4.05
C GLY A 714 20.98 -15.43 4.21
N ASP A 715 20.79 -16.66 3.73
CA ASP A 715 21.78 -17.75 3.83
C ASP A 715 23.01 -17.52 2.95
N LEU A 716 22.79 -16.99 1.75
CA LEU A 716 23.86 -16.66 0.81
C LEU A 716 24.25 -15.20 0.93
N MET A 717 23.25 -14.32 0.88
CA MET A 717 23.43 -12.87 0.90
C MET A 717 22.61 -12.28 2.04
N SER A 718 23.29 -11.82 3.09
CA SER A 718 22.68 -11.14 4.23
C SER A 718 23.07 -9.67 4.28
N GLY A 719 22.10 -8.82 4.60
CA GLY A 719 22.32 -7.41 4.90
C GLY A 719 22.74 -6.58 3.68
N ILE A 720 22.21 -6.90 2.50
CA ILE A 720 22.54 -6.17 1.27
C ILE A 720 22.29 -4.67 1.43
N THR A 721 23.28 -3.89 1.01
CA THR A 721 23.19 -2.42 0.91
C THR A 721 23.60 -1.93 -0.47
N SER A 722 24.35 -2.72 -1.25
CA SER A 722 24.79 -2.35 -2.60
C SER A 722 24.64 -3.48 -3.62
N ALA A 723 24.23 -3.13 -4.84
CA ALA A 723 24.17 -4.02 -5.99
C ALA A 723 24.67 -3.28 -7.24
N VAL A 724 25.64 -3.84 -7.95
CA VAL A 724 26.18 -3.29 -9.21
C VAL A 724 26.17 -4.35 -10.30
N TYR A 725 25.90 -3.92 -11.53
CA TYR A 725 25.86 -4.82 -12.67
C TYR A 725 26.82 -4.37 -13.76
N ASP A 726 27.64 -5.31 -14.19
CA ASP A 726 28.51 -5.21 -15.34
C ASP A 726 27.74 -5.70 -16.56
N SER A 727 27.18 -4.76 -17.32
CA SER A 727 26.36 -5.07 -18.50
C SER A 727 27.20 -5.60 -19.67
N GLU A 728 28.49 -5.26 -19.74
CA GLU A 728 29.40 -5.76 -20.77
C GLU A 728 29.73 -7.24 -20.53
N ARG A 729 30.06 -7.60 -19.29
CA ARG A 729 30.50 -8.95 -18.90
C ARG A 729 29.37 -9.81 -18.34
N LYS A 730 28.16 -9.25 -18.22
CA LYS A 730 26.92 -9.85 -17.70
C LYS A 730 27.09 -10.44 -16.31
N ARG A 731 27.54 -9.61 -15.35
CA ARG A 731 27.80 -10.02 -13.96
C ARG A 731 27.12 -9.09 -12.96
N LEU A 732 26.38 -9.67 -12.02
CA LEU A 732 25.79 -8.97 -10.88
C LEU A 732 26.64 -9.19 -9.64
N PHE A 733 27.03 -8.12 -8.95
CA PHE A 733 27.76 -8.12 -7.69
C PHE A 733 26.90 -7.48 -6.61
N MET A 734 26.91 -8.05 -5.40
CA MET A 734 26.09 -7.64 -4.27
C MET A 734 26.92 -7.68 -2.99
N HIS A 735 26.78 -6.64 -2.16
CA HIS A 735 27.43 -6.55 -0.86
C HIS A 735 26.54 -5.80 0.14
N GLY A 736 26.93 -5.84 1.40
CA GLY A 736 26.23 -5.20 2.51
C GLY A 736 27.13 -4.62 3.59
N ILE A 737 26.65 -3.57 4.27
CA ILE A 737 27.34 -2.91 5.39
C ILE A 737 27.77 -3.87 6.48
N ALA A 738 26.97 -4.91 6.77
CA ALA A 738 27.28 -5.93 7.76
C ALA A 738 27.33 -7.35 7.16
N SER A 739 27.47 -7.44 5.83
CA SER A 739 27.47 -8.71 5.12
C SER A 739 28.75 -9.52 5.40
N PRO A 740 28.66 -10.86 5.52
CA PRO A 740 29.82 -11.70 5.79
C PRO A 740 30.73 -11.93 4.56
N GLN A 741 30.28 -11.58 3.35
CA GLN A 741 31.00 -11.86 2.10
C GLN A 741 30.49 -11.01 0.93
N LEU A 742 31.33 -10.81 -0.09
CA LEU A 742 30.88 -10.39 -1.42
C LEU A 742 30.18 -11.56 -2.12
N VAL A 743 29.03 -11.31 -2.73
CA VAL A 743 28.30 -12.30 -3.52
C VAL A 743 28.20 -11.81 -4.96
N TRP A 744 28.53 -12.66 -5.92
CA TRP A 744 28.36 -12.32 -7.33
C TRP A 744 27.90 -13.49 -8.17
N ARG A 745 27.29 -13.20 -9.32
CA ARG A 745 26.87 -14.21 -10.29
C ARG A 745 27.04 -13.74 -11.72
N ARG A 746 27.22 -14.70 -12.62
CA ARG A 746 27.13 -14.48 -14.06
C ARG A 746 25.68 -14.69 -14.51
N GLU A 747 25.15 -13.77 -15.30
CA GLU A 747 23.90 -13.96 -16.01
C GLU A 747 24.18 -14.84 -17.24
N ARG A 748 23.38 -15.90 -17.44
CA ARG A 748 23.50 -16.68 -18.68
C ARG A 748 22.79 -15.88 -19.78
N PRO A 749 23.33 -15.87 -21.02
CA PRO A 749 22.65 -15.30 -22.16
C PRO A 749 21.22 -15.83 -22.31
#